data_AF-A0A971B0I6-F1
#
_entry.id   AF-A0A971B0I6-F1
#
_cell.length_a   1.000
_cell.length_b   1.000
_cell.length_c   1.000
_cell.angle_alpha   90.00
_cell.angle_beta   90.00
_cell.angle_gamma   90.00
#
_symmetry.space_group_name_H-M   'P 1'
#
loop_
_entity.id
_entity.type
_entity.pdbx_description
1 polymer ?
#
loop_
_entity_poly.entity_id
_entity_poly.type
_entity_poly.pdbx_seq_one_letter_code
_entity_poly.pdbx_strand_id
1 'polypeptide(L)'
;MATLAESLVSSSARKLSVRVRADLSAKQQRYHGRSYWVVKDPVGLNYFRFQDEEYAILNMIDGTRSLDEIKDEFEAAFPPQKITLEELQQFLGQLHRSGLIVANVPGQGRQLRKRRDEKRRKELLGAFTNILCIRFKGIDPERLLNWLYPKLRWFFSPLMFVCCIAMAMLALSLVLVEFDVFRSKLPTFQNFFSPANAIFLAITLACTKVLHEFGHGLACKHFGGECHEMGVMILVLTPCLYCNVSDSWMLPSKWHRAAIGAAGIYVEVVLASICTYIWWFTDEGLLHYLCLNVMFISSVSTILFNANPLLRYDGYYIVADLVEIPNLRQKATSILSRKMGQWFLGLEPPDDPFLPERNQMFFALYTVAAVIYRWFIMASILFFLYKVFEPYGLKIIGQGIAAMALWGLLFQPIYNLVKFFYVPGRFHKVKKPRMYAAIGGIVLVILVISWVPFPYSVMCTFVVEPRDSAKMFVTVPGRLTEINVEPGERVDRDALLVKLESPELEHQIYELSNEVARYKIQLDTLEGLRYENDEAKGKIPQIQELYLTSKKTLEERLYDRSRLELRAPMAGLVLPPTWIPHKEDPDGRLPAWSGTPLEQSNLGATLEPNNIPVCEIGWLESMEANVVIDQSVIDFVSAGDRVELKFDEMPHDTCEGVLIDISPEEMHSAPVNLTAKAGGDLATKPDPSGTEKPLYTSYLAQVLLGVYGHGLDYQVLRGKLENPGGGETWRISYLPPESEKDEHGGSFLLDASAVPWTYGDGDYVEIRGQIGDHNQAYVVQEIRKLHEINKMLRPGLRGLAKIHARPQTLAFRAYRIIKQTFAFKL
;
A
#
# COMPACT_ATOMS: atom_id res chain seq x y z
N MET A 1 -45.61 -60.27 12.02
CA MET A 1 -44.93 -61.31 11.22
C MET A 1 -45.65 -61.38 9.89
N ALA A 2 -44.93 -61.39 8.77
CA ALA A 2 -45.55 -61.49 7.45
C ALA A 2 -46.26 -62.84 7.32
N THR A 3 -47.46 -62.85 6.77
CA THR A 3 -48.22 -64.08 6.51
C THR A 3 -47.60 -64.85 5.34
N LEU A 4 -47.83 -66.17 5.26
CA LEU A 4 -47.36 -67.02 4.16
C LEU A 4 -47.88 -66.57 2.78
N ALA A 5 -49.01 -65.83 2.76
CA ALA A 5 -49.53 -65.18 1.56
C ALA A 5 -48.73 -63.93 1.15
N GLU A 6 -48.19 -63.17 2.10
CA GLU A 6 -47.37 -61.98 1.84
C GLU A 6 -45.94 -62.33 1.38
N SER A 7 -45.45 -63.54 1.68
CA SER A 7 -44.11 -63.98 1.23
C SER A 7 -44.06 -64.37 -0.25
N LEU A 8 -45.20 -64.71 -0.86
CA LEU A 8 -45.35 -65.10 -2.28
C LEU A 8 -45.53 -63.90 -3.22
N VAL A 9 -45.78 -62.70 -2.69
CA VAL A 9 -45.93 -61.46 -3.47
C VAL A 9 -44.55 -60.84 -3.72
N SER A 10 -44.30 -60.41 -4.97
CA SER A 10 -43.10 -59.67 -5.37
C SER A 10 -42.80 -58.55 -4.38
N SER A 11 -41.53 -58.32 -4.05
CA SER A 11 -41.12 -57.26 -3.11
C SER A 11 -41.61 -55.87 -3.54
N SER A 12 -41.84 -55.65 -4.83
CA SER A 12 -42.39 -54.40 -5.40
C SER A 12 -43.89 -54.22 -5.15
N ALA A 13 -44.65 -55.32 -5.08
CA ALA A 13 -46.10 -55.33 -4.85
C ALA A 13 -46.47 -55.35 -3.35
N ARG A 14 -45.48 -55.36 -2.46
CA ARG A 14 -45.71 -55.21 -1.01
C ARG A 14 -45.94 -53.74 -0.67
N LYS A 15 -46.89 -53.50 0.25
CA LYS A 15 -47.17 -52.16 0.77
C LYS A 15 -45.94 -51.56 1.43
N LEU A 16 -45.60 -50.34 1.05
CA LEU A 16 -44.50 -49.59 1.64
C LEU A 16 -44.93 -49.07 3.00
N SER A 17 -44.26 -49.50 4.08
CA SER A 17 -44.50 -48.96 5.43
C SER A 17 -43.87 -47.58 5.66
N VAL A 18 -43.62 -46.83 4.58
CA VAL A 18 -42.95 -45.53 4.57
C VAL A 18 -43.97 -44.45 4.23
N ARG A 19 -44.03 -43.39 5.04
CA ARG A 19 -44.94 -42.27 4.84
C ARG A 19 -44.19 -40.94 4.80
N VAL A 20 -44.74 -39.97 4.08
CA VAL A 20 -44.28 -38.57 4.16
C VAL A 20 -44.52 -38.00 5.55
N ARG A 21 -43.60 -37.15 5.99
CA ARG A 21 -43.73 -36.36 7.21
C ARG A 21 -44.84 -35.31 7.07
N ALA A 22 -45.80 -35.32 8.01
CA ALA A 22 -46.95 -34.42 7.98
C ALA A 22 -46.61 -32.94 8.30
N ASP A 23 -45.44 -32.67 8.88
CA ASP A 23 -44.99 -31.32 9.22
C ASP A 23 -44.34 -30.56 8.06
N LEU A 24 -44.13 -31.22 6.91
CA LEU A 24 -43.55 -30.58 5.73
C LEU A 24 -44.53 -29.57 5.13
N SER A 25 -44.03 -28.38 4.80
CA SER A 25 -44.80 -27.38 4.06
C SER A 25 -44.28 -27.25 2.64
N ALA A 26 -45.18 -27.20 1.65
CA ALA A 26 -44.83 -27.13 0.24
C ALA A 26 -45.49 -25.92 -0.42
N LYS A 27 -44.74 -25.21 -1.28
CA LYS A 27 -45.27 -24.14 -2.13
C LYS A 27 -44.81 -24.34 -3.56
N GLN A 28 -45.75 -24.21 -4.50
CA GLN A 28 -45.44 -24.22 -5.93
C GLN A 28 -44.85 -22.87 -6.34
N GLN A 29 -43.80 -22.91 -7.15
CA GLN A 29 -43.09 -21.73 -7.65
C GLN A 29 -42.71 -21.93 -9.11
N ARG A 30 -42.71 -20.85 -9.88
CA ARG A 30 -42.35 -20.87 -11.29
C ARG A 30 -40.98 -20.25 -11.50
N TYR A 31 -40.08 -20.98 -12.15
CA TYR A 31 -38.72 -20.55 -12.48
C TYR A 31 -38.50 -20.72 -13.98
N HIS A 32 -38.09 -19.67 -14.69
CA HIS A 32 -37.88 -19.70 -16.15
C HIS A 32 -39.01 -20.39 -16.94
N GLY A 33 -40.27 -20.21 -16.51
CA GLY A 33 -41.44 -20.79 -17.17
C GLY A 33 -41.81 -22.22 -16.76
N ARG A 34 -40.93 -22.96 -16.05
CA ARG A 34 -41.20 -24.29 -15.49
C ARG A 34 -41.66 -24.21 -14.03
N SER A 35 -42.60 -25.06 -13.64
CA SER A 35 -43.11 -25.16 -12.28
C SER A 35 -42.25 -26.09 -11.43
N TYR A 36 -42.04 -25.73 -10.17
CA TYR A 36 -41.29 -26.50 -9.18
C TYR A 36 -41.99 -26.39 -7.83
N TRP A 37 -41.89 -27.44 -7.03
CA TRP A 37 -42.36 -27.46 -5.65
C TRP A 37 -41.18 -27.27 -4.70
N VAL A 38 -41.26 -26.25 -3.85
CA VAL A 38 -40.30 -26.03 -2.77
C VAL A 38 -40.89 -26.57 -1.49
N VAL A 39 -40.27 -27.60 -0.93
CA VAL A 39 -40.67 -28.28 0.32
C VAL A 39 -39.72 -27.85 1.44
N LYS A 40 -40.28 -27.27 2.50
CA LYS A 40 -39.58 -26.85 3.74
C LYS A 40 -39.71 -27.93 4.81
N ASP A 41 -38.57 -28.36 5.34
CA ASP A 41 -38.49 -29.10 6.60
C ASP A 41 -38.40 -28.09 7.76
N PRO A 42 -39.46 -27.92 8.57
CA PRO A 42 -39.49 -26.90 9.63
C PRO A 42 -38.52 -27.20 10.78
N VAL A 43 -38.15 -28.46 10.98
CA VAL A 43 -37.24 -28.87 12.07
C VAL A 43 -35.78 -28.76 11.63
N GLY A 44 -35.49 -29.22 10.42
CA GLY A 44 -34.14 -29.20 9.86
C GLY A 44 -33.75 -27.85 9.24
N LEU A 45 -34.71 -26.95 9.02
CA LEU A 45 -34.59 -25.72 8.23
C LEU A 45 -33.93 -25.96 6.86
N ASN A 46 -34.23 -27.11 6.26
CA ASN A 46 -33.75 -27.50 4.95
C ASN A 46 -34.85 -27.29 3.91
N TYR A 47 -34.45 -26.88 2.72
CA TYR A 47 -35.35 -26.61 1.61
C TYR A 47 -34.98 -27.53 0.46
N PHE A 48 -35.98 -28.24 -0.05
CA PHE A 48 -35.83 -29.17 -1.15
C PHE A 48 -36.67 -28.68 -2.32
N ARG A 49 -36.14 -28.84 -3.52
CA ARG A 49 -36.82 -28.47 -4.76
C ARG A 49 -37.13 -29.74 -5.52
N PHE A 50 -38.41 -29.92 -5.83
CA PHE A 50 -38.95 -31.03 -6.59
C PHE A 50 -39.59 -30.52 -7.88
N GLN A 51 -39.54 -31.34 -8.93
CA GLN A 51 -40.39 -31.15 -10.10
C GLN A 51 -41.83 -31.55 -9.78
N ASP A 52 -42.77 -31.24 -10.68
CA ASP A 52 -44.19 -31.58 -10.47
C ASP A 52 -44.37 -33.11 -10.35
N GLU A 53 -43.59 -33.87 -11.11
CA GLU A 53 -43.52 -35.33 -11.14
C GLU A 53 -43.00 -35.91 -9.81
N GLU A 54 -41.86 -35.40 -9.34
CA GLU A 54 -41.23 -35.86 -8.11
C GLU A 54 -42.09 -35.52 -6.87
N TYR A 55 -42.76 -34.36 -6.89
CA TYR A 55 -43.67 -33.95 -5.82
C TYR A 55 -44.96 -34.79 -5.81
N ALA A 56 -45.46 -35.18 -6.98
CA ALA A 56 -46.58 -36.11 -7.07
C ALA A 56 -46.22 -37.47 -6.47
N ILE A 57 -45.04 -38.03 -6.80
CA ILE A 57 -44.53 -39.26 -6.17
C ILE A 57 -44.43 -39.07 -4.65
N LEU A 58 -43.93 -37.92 -4.17
CA LEU A 58 -43.88 -37.63 -2.75
C LEU A 58 -45.27 -37.75 -2.11
N ASN A 59 -46.30 -37.14 -2.70
CA ASN A 59 -47.68 -37.19 -2.17
C ASN A 59 -48.34 -38.58 -2.27
N MET A 60 -47.89 -39.45 -3.18
CA MET A 60 -48.35 -40.84 -3.28
C MET A 60 -47.79 -41.73 -2.14
N ILE A 61 -46.75 -41.29 -1.42
CA ILE A 61 -46.13 -42.05 -0.32
C ILE A 61 -46.91 -41.83 0.99
N ASP A 62 -48.05 -42.51 1.10
CA ASP A 62 -48.96 -42.44 2.25
C ASP A 62 -48.71 -43.51 3.33
N GLY A 63 -47.86 -44.51 3.04
CA GLY A 63 -47.59 -45.66 3.91
C GLY A 63 -48.50 -46.86 3.69
N THR A 64 -49.33 -46.85 2.64
CA THR A 64 -50.29 -47.91 2.31
C THR A 64 -50.14 -48.46 0.90
N ARG A 65 -49.61 -47.67 -0.05
CA ARG A 65 -49.36 -48.07 -1.44
C ARG A 65 -48.08 -48.90 -1.62
N SER A 66 -48.04 -49.76 -2.64
CA SER A 66 -46.86 -50.53 -3.07
C SER A 66 -46.02 -49.76 -4.12
N LEU A 67 -44.80 -50.24 -4.44
CA LEU A 67 -43.97 -49.60 -5.47
C LEU A 67 -44.58 -49.73 -6.86
N ASP A 68 -45.21 -50.87 -7.14
CA ASP A 68 -45.89 -51.11 -8.42
C ASP A 68 -47.11 -50.18 -8.57
N GLU A 69 -47.90 -50.03 -7.50
CA GLU A 69 -49.05 -49.09 -7.49
C GLU A 69 -48.61 -47.63 -7.69
N ILE A 70 -47.52 -47.19 -7.03
CA ILE A 70 -46.98 -45.83 -7.22
C ILE A 70 -46.49 -45.63 -8.66
N LYS A 71 -45.84 -46.64 -9.24
CA LYS A 71 -45.38 -46.59 -10.63
C LYS A 71 -46.56 -46.49 -11.60
N ASP A 72 -47.56 -47.34 -11.45
CA ASP A 72 -48.73 -47.37 -12.34
C ASP A 72 -49.54 -46.05 -12.24
N GLU A 73 -49.71 -45.52 -11.01
CA GLU A 73 -50.36 -44.23 -10.78
C GLU A 73 -49.54 -43.05 -11.35
N PHE A 74 -48.21 -43.11 -11.25
CA PHE A 74 -47.32 -42.12 -11.85
C PHE A 74 -47.40 -42.11 -13.39
N GLU A 75 -47.31 -43.29 -14.03
CA GLU A 75 -47.40 -43.42 -15.49
C GLU A 75 -48.79 -42.99 -16.01
N ALA A 76 -49.85 -43.22 -15.23
CA ALA A 76 -51.19 -42.72 -15.54
C ALA A 76 -51.33 -41.20 -15.40
N ALA A 77 -50.68 -40.60 -14.38
CA ALA A 77 -50.76 -39.16 -14.10
C ALA A 77 -49.88 -38.30 -15.03
N PHE A 78 -48.75 -38.83 -15.55
CA PHE A 78 -47.79 -38.08 -16.37
C PHE A 78 -47.43 -38.75 -17.72
N PRO A 79 -48.37 -39.06 -18.64
CA PRO A 79 -48.02 -39.58 -19.97
C PRO A 79 -47.23 -38.55 -20.80
N PRO A 80 -46.15 -38.90 -21.53
CA PRO A 80 -45.61 -40.24 -21.83
C PRO A 80 -44.42 -40.67 -20.92
N GLN A 81 -44.22 -40.02 -19.78
CA GLN A 81 -43.08 -40.32 -18.91
C GLN A 81 -43.24 -41.70 -18.25
N LYS A 82 -42.15 -42.46 -18.17
CA LYS A 82 -42.10 -43.77 -17.53
C LYS A 82 -41.00 -43.78 -16.49
N ILE A 83 -41.24 -44.44 -15.36
CA ILE A 83 -40.28 -44.58 -14.27
C ILE A 83 -39.96 -46.04 -14.01
N THR A 84 -38.68 -46.36 -13.86
CA THR A 84 -38.28 -47.72 -13.48
C THR A 84 -38.39 -47.93 -11.97
N LEU A 85 -38.59 -49.18 -11.54
CA LEU A 85 -38.63 -49.51 -10.11
C LEU A 85 -37.30 -49.19 -9.41
N GLU A 86 -36.18 -49.29 -10.12
CA GLU A 86 -34.86 -48.95 -9.60
C GLU A 86 -34.71 -47.45 -9.34
N GLU A 87 -35.14 -46.60 -10.28
CA GLU A 87 -35.17 -45.15 -10.11
C GLU A 87 -36.07 -44.74 -8.93
N LEU A 88 -37.25 -45.37 -8.81
CA LEU A 88 -38.18 -45.12 -7.71
C LEU A 88 -37.56 -45.53 -6.36
N GLN A 89 -36.89 -46.67 -6.28
CA GLN A 89 -36.16 -47.09 -5.08
C GLN A 89 -35.00 -46.16 -4.74
N GLN A 90 -34.26 -45.69 -5.74
CA GLN A 90 -33.18 -44.74 -5.55
C GLN A 90 -33.71 -43.40 -5.04
N PHE A 91 -34.83 -42.93 -5.59
CA PHE A 91 -35.50 -41.70 -5.17
C PHE A 91 -36.02 -41.81 -3.73
N LEU A 92 -36.69 -42.91 -3.37
CA LEU A 92 -37.09 -43.20 -1.98
C LEU A 92 -35.88 -43.24 -1.04
N GLY A 93 -34.78 -43.84 -1.47
CA GLY A 93 -33.52 -43.85 -0.73
C GLY A 93 -32.93 -42.43 -0.55
N GLN A 94 -33.13 -41.52 -1.51
CA GLN A 94 -32.77 -40.10 -1.37
C GLN A 94 -33.69 -39.38 -0.37
N LEU A 95 -35.01 -39.54 -0.50
CA LEU A 95 -36.02 -38.95 0.39
C LEU A 95 -35.86 -39.40 1.85
N HIS A 96 -35.51 -40.68 2.08
CA HIS A 96 -35.23 -41.20 3.41
C HIS A 96 -33.91 -40.68 3.98
N ARG A 97 -32.89 -40.47 3.13
CA ARG A 97 -31.61 -39.86 3.53
C ARG A 97 -31.75 -38.36 3.84
N SER A 98 -32.62 -37.66 3.12
CA SER A 98 -32.93 -36.25 3.38
C SER A 98 -33.89 -36.04 4.57
N GLY A 99 -34.48 -37.12 5.09
CA GLY A 99 -35.35 -37.08 6.27
C GLY A 99 -36.76 -36.58 5.99
N LEU A 100 -37.22 -36.64 4.73
CA LEU A 100 -38.55 -36.21 4.31
C LEU A 100 -39.62 -37.29 4.50
N ILE A 101 -39.20 -38.56 4.54
CA ILE A 101 -40.08 -39.71 4.75
C ILE A 101 -39.65 -40.51 5.98
N VAL A 102 -40.62 -41.07 6.70
CA VAL A 102 -40.43 -41.86 7.91
C VAL A 102 -41.00 -43.25 7.67
N ALA A 103 -40.24 -44.30 8.01
CA ALA A 103 -40.77 -45.65 7.99
C ALA A 103 -41.33 -46.05 9.36
N ASN A 104 -42.52 -46.65 9.37
CA ASN A 104 -43.18 -47.17 10.56
C ASN A 104 -42.59 -48.55 10.95
N VAL A 105 -41.28 -48.60 11.20
CA VAL A 105 -40.57 -49.83 11.61
C VAL A 105 -39.88 -49.61 12.97
N PRO A 106 -40.11 -50.49 13.97
CA PRO A 106 -39.46 -50.38 15.27
C PRO A 106 -37.93 -50.49 15.16
N GLY A 107 -37.19 -49.64 15.90
CA GLY A 107 -35.72 -49.68 15.99
C GLY A 107 -34.97 -48.57 15.23
N GLN A 108 -35.66 -47.71 14.46
CA GLN A 108 -35.00 -46.62 13.69
C GLN A 108 -34.31 -45.55 14.54
N GLY A 109 -34.79 -45.29 15.77
CA GLY A 109 -34.23 -44.26 16.64
C GLY A 109 -32.72 -44.43 16.90
N ARG A 110 -32.23 -45.69 16.98
CA ARG A 110 -30.79 -45.97 17.13
C ARG A 110 -29.99 -45.61 15.87
N GLN A 111 -30.52 -45.89 14.68
CA GLN A 111 -29.85 -45.53 13.42
C GLN A 111 -29.85 -44.01 13.18
N LEU A 112 -30.97 -43.33 13.49
CA LEU A 112 -31.05 -41.87 13.41
C LEU A 112 -30.09 -41.18 14.39
N ARG A 113 -29.97 -41.69 15.62
CA ARG A 113 -29.00 -41.19 16.62
C ARG A 113 -27.55 -41.42 16.17
N LYS A 114 -27.20 -42.61 15.68
CA LYS A 114 -25.87 -42.91 15.15
C LYS A 114 -25.49 -41.95 14.00
N ARG A 115 -26.42 -41.70 13.06
CA ARG A 115 -26.22 -40.72 11.99
C ARG A 115 -26.04 -39.29 12.50
N ARG A 116 -26.82 -38.88 13.51
CA ARG A 116 -26.66 -37.57 14.15
C ARG A 116 -25.27 -37.42 14.75
N ASP A 117 -24.80 -38.43 15.47
CA ASP A 117 -23.51 -38.42 16.15
C ASP A 117 -22.35 -38.44 15.14
N GLU A 118 -22.46 -39.21 14.05
CA GLU A 118 -21.52 -39.17 12.92
C GLU A 118 -21.49 -37.82 12.21
N LYS A 119 -22.67 -37.21 11.96
CA LYS A 119 -22.78 -35.87 11.36
C LYS A 119 -22.14 -34.82 12.27
N ARG A 120 -22.43 -34.86 13.57
CA ARG A 120 -21.85 -33.94 14.57
C ARG A 120 -20.33 -34.11 14.68
N ARG A 121 -19.82 -35.34 14.64
CA ARG A 121 -18.37 -35.62 14.63
C ARG A 121 -17.71 -35.09 13.34
N LYS A 122 -18.34 -35.26 12.18
CA LYS A 122 -17.87 -34.67 10.91
C LYS A 122 -17.91 -33.14 10.92
N GLU A 123 -18.95 -32.54 11.50
CA GLU A 123 -19.07 -31.08 11.67
C GLU A 123 -17.97 -30.55 12.61
N LEU A 124 -17.70 -31.23 13.72
CA LEU A 124 -16.63 -30.87 14.64
C LEU A 124 -15.24 -31.03 13.99
N LEU A 125 -14.95 -32.17 13.36
CA LEU A 125 -13.70 -32.39 12.63
C LEU A 125 -13.53 -31.39 11.47
N GLY A 126 -14.63 -31.03 10.80
CA GLY A 126 -14.69 -30.00 9.78
C GLY A 126 -14.38 -28.61 10.31
N ALA A 127 -14.85 -28.28 11.51
CA ALA A 127 -14.55 -27.02 12.19
C ALA A 127 -13.06 -26.93 12.60
N PHE A 128 -12.45 -28.04 13.03
CA PHE A 128 -11.00 -28.07 13.35
C PHE A 128 -10.11 -28.04 12.10
N THR A 129 -10.56 -28.57 10.97
CA THR A 129 -9.79 -28.54 9.70
C THR A 129 -9.94 -27.22 8.94
N ASN A 130 -11.03 -26.48 9.15
CA ASN A 130 -11.23 -25.12 8.65
C ASN A 130 -11.05 -24.08 9.77
N ILE A 131 -9.84 -23.98 10.34
CA ILE A 131 -9.48 -22.93 11.34
C ILE A 131 -9.81 -21.51 10.84
N LEU A 132 -9.87 -21.30 9.53
CA LEU A 132 -10.19 -20.03 8.89
C LEU A 132 -11.69 -19.74 8.75
N CYS A 133 -12.58 -20.68 9.08
CA CYS A 133 -14.04 -20.54 9.00
C CYS A 133 -14.73 -21.33 10.13
N ILE A 134 -14.82 -20.72 11.32
CA ILE A 134 -15.53 -21.31 12.46
C ILE A 134 -16.91 -20.66 12.56
N ARG A 135 -17.98 -21.47 12.51
CA ARG A 135 -19.36 -20.99 12.62
C ARG A 135 -19.91 -21.27 14.02
N PHE A 136 -20.27 -20.22 14.75
CA PHE A 136 -20.98 -20.31 16.00
C PHE A 136 -22.48 -20.10 15.72
N LYS A 137 -23.25 -21.18 15.87
CA LYS A 137 -24.72 -21.11 15.80
C LYS A 137 -25.19 -20.22 16.95
N GLY A 138 -25.80 -19.09 16.63
CA GLY A 138 -26.20 -18.11 17.63
C GLY A 138 -27.64 -18.26 18.10
N ILE A 139 -28.29 -17.13 18.35
CA ILE A 139 -29.58 -17.00 19.03
C ILE A 139 -30.70 -17.01 17.99
N ASP A 140 -31.88 -17.52 18.36
CA ASP A 140 -33.11 -17.36 17.58
C ASP A 140 -33.66 -15.92 17.76
N PRO A 141 -33.57 -15.05 16.73
CA PRO A 141 -33.96 -13.65 16.83
C PRO A 141 -35.47 -13.45 16.67
N GLU A 142 -36.26 -14.49 16.38
CA GLU A 142 -37.65 -14.38 15.93
C GLU A 142 -38.54 -13.64 16.94
N ARG A 143 -38.31 -13.82 18.24
CA ARG A 143 -39.03 -13.09 19.31
C ARG A 143 -38.76 -11.59 19.28
N LEU A 144 -37.49 -11.21 19.11
CA LEU A 144 -37.07 -9.82 19.04
C LEU A 144 -37.56 -9.17 17.74
N LEU A 145 -37.48 -9.89 16.62
CA LEU A 145 -38.02 -9.46 15.32
C LEU A 145 -39.54 -9.26 15.37
N ASN A 146 -40.28 -10.15 16.05
CA ASN A 146 -41.73 -10.00 16.25
C ASN A 146 -42.08 -8.72 17.02
N TRP A 147 -41.28 -8.36 18.02
CA TRP A 147 -41.49 -7.13 18.79
C TRP A 147 -41.07 -5.87 18.04
N LEU A 148 -39.97 -5.94 17.27
CA LEU A 148 -39.38 -4.79 16.58
C LEU A 148 -40.08 -4.46 15.25
N TYR A 149 -40.53 -5.48 14.52
CA TYR A 149 -41.19 -5.34 13.22
C TYR A 149 -42.37 -4.35 13.20
N PRO A 150 -43.37 -4.42 14.10
CA PRO A 150 -44.49 -3.48 14.06
C PRO A 150 -44.05 -2.02 14.25
N LYS A 151 -42.94 -1.76 14.96
CA LYS A 151 -42.40 -0.41 15.18
C LYS A 151 -41.61 0.12 13.99
N LEU A 152 -40.99 -0.76 13.22
CA LEU A 152 -40.13 -0.42 12.07
C LEU A 152 -40.78 -0.70 10.72
N ARG A 153 -42.05 -1.13 10.68
CA ARG A 153 -42.76 -1.43 9.42
C ARG A 153 -42.75 -0.25 8.45
N TRP A 154 -42.81 0.98 8.95
CA TRP A 154 -42.78 2.21 8.14
C TRP A 154 -41.45 2.37 7.37
N PHE A 155 -40.35 1.81 7.86
CA PHE A 155 -39.03 1.91 7.24
C PHE A 155 -38.95 1.17 5.90
N PHE A 156 -39.76 0.12 5.73
CA PHE A 156 -39.89 -0.66 4.50
C PHE A 156 -41.03 -0.15 3.59
N SER A 157 -41.66 0.98 3.91
CA SER A 157 -42.68 1.57 3.04
C SER A 157 -42.04 2.16 1.78
N PRO A 158 -42.72 2.13 0.61
CA PRO A 158 -42.18 2.69 -0.63
C PRO A 158 -41.82 4.18 -0.51
N LEU A 159 -42.60 4.95 0.23
CA LEU A 159 -42.33 6.37 0.46
C LEU A 159 -41.02 6.58 1.22
N MET A 160 -40.84 5.87 2.34
CA MET A 160 -39.61 5.98 3.13
C MET A 160 -38.39 5.49 2.33
N PHE A 161 -38.54 4.43 1.55
CA PHE A 161 -37.48 3.94 0.67
C PHE A 161 -37.01 5.01 -0.33
N VAL A 162 -37.94 5.72 -0.97
CA VAL A 162 -37.61 6.84 -1.87
C VAL A 162 -36.92 7.98 -1.11
N CYS A 163 -37.41 8.35 0.08
CA CYS A 163 -36.77 9.36 0.92
C CYS A 163 -35.33 8.96 1.31
N CYS A 164 -35.10 7.71 1.68
CA CYS A 164 -33.78 7.19 2.03
C CYS A 164 -32.82 7.19 0.83
N ILE A 165 -33.30 6.81 -0.37
CA ILE A 165 -32.50 6.91 -1.60
C ILE A 165 -32.17 8.37 -1.90
N ALA A 166 -33.14 9.27 -1.83
CA ALA A 166 -32.91 10.70 -2.07
C ALA A 166 -31.86 11.26 -1.09
N MET A 167 -31.96 10.91 0.20
CA MET A 167 -30.97 11.28 1.22
C MET A 167 -29.57 10.74 0.89
N ALA A 168 -29.47 9.47 0.48
CA ALA A 168 -28.18 8.88 0.11
C ALA A 168 -27.57 9.53 -1.14
N MET A 169 -28.39 9.83 -2.14
CA MET A 169 -27.95 10.53 -3.36
C MET A 169 -27.48 11.96 -3.05
N LEU A 170 -28.18 12.68 -2.16
CA LEU A 170 -27.78 14.01 -1.74
C LEU A 170 -26.49 13.98 -0.91
N ALA A 171 -26.32 13.02 0.01
CA ALA A 171 -25.10 12.84 0.78
C ALA A 171 -23.91 12.52 -0.14
N LEU A 172 -24.11 11.64 -1.12
CA LEU A 172 -23.10 11.33 -2.12
C LEU A 172 -22.76 12.55 -2.98
N SER A 173 -23.76 13.34 -3.38
CA SER A 173 -23.53 14.57 -4.15
C SER A 173 -22.72 15.60 -3.38
N LEU A 174 -22.96 15.74 -2.06
CA LEU A 174 -22.19 16.62 -1.19
C LEU A 174 -20.70 16.24 -1.17
N VAL A 175 -20.40 14.95 -0.99
CA VAL A 175 -19.02 14.44 -0.96
C VAL A 175 -18.34 14.57 -2.33
N LEU A 176 -19.06 14.36 -3.43
CA LEU A 176 -18.50 14.44 -4.78
C LEU A 176 -18.27 15.88 -5.25
N VAL A 177 -19.17 16.80 -4.91
CA VAL A 177 -19.04 18.22 -5.29
C VAL A 177 -17.95 18.90 -4.47
N GLU A 178 -17.91 18.66 -3.15
CA GLU A 178 -16.94 19.26 -2.23
C GLU A 178 -15.79 18.29 -1.89
N PHE A 179 -15.28 17.58 -2.91
CA PHE A 179 -14.31 16.50 -2.72
C PHE A 179 -12.99 17.00 -2.12
N ASP A 180 -12.53 18.20 -2.48
CA ASP A 180 -11.29 18.77 -1.95
C ASP A 180 -11.41 19.10 -0.45
N VAL A 181 -12.56 19.62 -0.02
CA VAL A 181 -12.86 19.88 1.40
C VAL A 181 -13.03 18.58 2.17
N PHE A 182 -13.69 17.58 1.56
CA PHE A 182 -13.78 16.24 2.14
C PHE A 182 -12.38 15.64 2.37
N ARG A 183 -11.50 15.73 1.37
CA ARG A 183 -10.13 15.21 1.43
C ARG A 183 -9.28 15.92 2.48
N SER A 184 -9.41 17.24 2.64
CA SER A 184 -8.64 17.99 3.63
C SER A 184 -9.08 17.73 5.07
N LYS A 185 -10.35 17.37 5.29
CA LYS A 185 -10.89 16.98 6.61
C LYS A 185 -10.60 15.51 7.00
N LEU A 186 -10.08 14.69 6.09
CA LEU A 186 -9.78 13.29 6.40
C LEU A 186 -8.47 13.18 7.20
N PRO A 187 -8.44 12.38 8.28
CA PRO A 187 -7.21 12.12 9.01
C PRO A 187 -6.22 11.34 8.15
N THR A 188 -4.93 11.49 8.41
CA THR A 188 -3.88 10.68 7.77
C THR A 188 -4.11 9.19 8.06
N PHE A 189 -3.71 8.32 7.12
CA PHE A 189 -3.91 6.87 7.21
C PHE A 189 -3.39 6.27 8.52
N GLN A 190 -2.23 6.74 8.99
CA GLN A 190 -1.60 6.26 10.23
C GLN A 190 -2.40 6.67 11.47
N ASN A 191 -2.96 7.89 11.49
CA ASN A 191 -3.78 8.35 12.60
C ASN A 191 -5.11 7.58 12.65
N PHE A 192 -5.72 7.30 11.48
CA PHE A 192 -6.98 6.56 11.40
C PHE A 192 -6.85 5.12 11.91
N PHE A 193 -5.76 4.41 11.59
CA PHE A 193 -5.49 3.02 12.02
C PHE A 193 -4.59 2.91 13.26
N SER A 194 -4.60 3.92 14.15
CA SER A 194 -3.87 3.86 15.42
C SER A 194 -4.49 2.83 16.39
N PRO A 195 -3.73 2.29 17.38
CA PRO A 195 -4.25 1.26 18.29
C PRO A 195 -5.43 1.74 19.15
N ALA A 196 -5.41 3.02 19.55
CA ALA A 196 -6.50 3.64 20.29
C ALA A 196 -7.79 3.67 19.46
N ASN A 197 -7.65 3.97 18.16
CA ASN A 197 -8.73 4.04 17.19
C ASN A 197 -9.24 2.67 16.76
N ALA A 198 -8.39 1.64 16.79
CA ALA A 198 -8.74 0.28 16.42
C ALA A 198 -9.89 -0.31 17.26
N ILE A 199 -9.96 0.01 18.56
CA ILE A 199 -11.05 -0.45 19.44
C ILE A 199 -12.38 0.17 19.00
N PHE A 200 -12.42 1.48 18.78
CA PHE A 200 -13.63 2.18 18.31
C PHE A 200 -14.05 1.70 16.91
N LEU A 201 -13.09 1.45 16.03
CA LEU A 201 -13.34 0.92 14.69
C LEU A 201 -13.92 -0.51 14.76
N ALA A 202 -13.39 -1.37 15.64
CA ALA A 202 -13.90 -2.71 15.87
C ALA A 202 -15.33 -2.70 16.45
N ILE A 203 -15.61 -1.85 17.43
CA ILE A 203 -16.96 -1.68 18.00
C ILE A 203 -17.92 -1.16 16.93
N THR A 204 -17.51 -0.15 16.15
CA THR A 204 -18.33 0.42 15.08
C THR A 204 -18.65 -0.62 14.01
N LEU A 205 -17.66 -1.42 13.60
CA LEU A 205 -17.84 -2.52 12.66
C LEU A 205 -18.80 -3.59 13.21
N ALA A 206 -18.68 -3.96 14.48
CA ALA A 206 -19.60 -4.90 15.11
C ALA A 206 -21.04 -4.35 15.13
N CYS A 207 -21.24 -3.11 15.59
CA CYS A 207 -22.57 -2.49 15.68
C CYS A 207 -23.24 -2.32 14.31
N THR A 208 -22.51 -1.82 13.31
CA THR A 208 -23.03 -1.65 11.94
C THR A 208 -23.42 -3.00 11.33
N LYS A 209 -22.61 -4.05 11.53
CA LYS A 209 -22.94 -5.40 11.06
C LYS A 209 -24.11 -6.03 11.80
N VAL A 210 -24.30 -5.76 13.08
CA VAL A 210 -25.53 -6.18 13.79
C VAL A 210 -26.74 -5.56 13.09
N LEU A 211 -26.73 -4.25 12.86
CA LEU A 211 -27.84 -3.55 12.19
C LEU A 211 -28.08 -4.06 10.75
N HIS A 212 -27.02 -4.37 10.01
CA HIS A 212 -27.07 -5.01 8.69
C HIS A 212 -27.86 -6.34 8.72
N GLU A 213 -27.49 -7.24 9.63
CA GLU A 213 -28.17 -8.53 9.78
C GLU A 213 -29.63 -8.38 10.24
N PHE A 214 -29.90 -7.43 11.14
CA PHE A 214 -31.28 -7.08 11.50
C PHE A 214 -32.08 -6.55 10.30
N GLY A 215 -31.43 -5.84 9.36
CA GLY A 215 -32.02 -5.45 8.08
C GLY A 215 -32.55 -6.64 7.30
N HIS A 216 -31.72 -7.68 7.11
CA HIS A 216 -32.14 -8.92 6.45
C HIS A 216 -33.28 -9.63 7.18
N GLY A 217 -33.19 -9.77 8.50
CA GLY A 217 -34.22 -10.42 9.32
C GLY A 217 -35.57 -9.69 9.27
N LEU A 218 -35.57 -8.36 9.40
CA LEU A 218 -36.78 -7.54 9.34
C LEU A 218 -37.40 -7.50 7.94
N ALA A 219 -36.59 -7.49 6.88
CA ALA A 219 -37.10 -7.58 5.51
C ALA A 219 -37.72 -8.95 5.23
N CYS A 220 -37.09 -10.04 5.69
CA CYS A 220 -37.66 -11.39 5.58
C CYS A 220 -39.04 -11.46 6.25
N LYS A 221 -39.14 -10.93 7.47
CA LYS A 221 -40.39 -10.78 8.23
C LYS A 221 -41.44 -9.94 7.50
N HIS A 222 -41.03 -8.83 6.87
CA HIS A 222 -41.92 -7.94 6.13
C HIS A 222 -42.64 -8.64 4.97
N PHE A 223 -41.93 -9.51 4.25
CA PHE A 223 -42.49 -10.28 3.13
C PHE A 223 -43.13 -11.61 3.55
N GLY A 224 -43.20 -11.91 4.85
CA GLY A 224 -43.89 -13.07 5.40
C GLY A 224 -43.03 -14.34 5.54
N GLY A 225 -41.70 -14.21 5.58
CA GLY A 225 -40.78 -15.28 5.95
C GLY A 225 -40.33 -15.18 7.41
N GLU A 226 -39.72 -16.24 7.92
CA GLU A 226 -39.25 -16.37 9.31
C GLU A 226 -37.72 -16.45 9.39
N CYS A 227 -37.13 -15.98 10.49
CA CYS A 227 -35.70 -16.06 10.73
C CYS A 227 -35.41 -16.70 12.09
N HIS A 228 -34.99 -17.97 12.06
CA HIS A 228 -34.79 -18.79 13.26
C HIS A 228 -33.33 -18.88 13.73
N GLU A 229 -32.38 -18.26 13.02
CA GLU A 229 -30.96 -18.35 13.35
C GLU A 229 -30.19 -17.08 12.96
N MET A 230 -29.63 -16.38 13.96
CA MET A 230 -28.60 -15.36 13.78
C MET A 230 -27.35 -15.75 14.56
N GLY A 231 -26.16 -15.63 13.98
CA GLY A 231 -24.92 -16.05 14.64
C GLY A 231 -23.69 -15.28 14.21
N VAL A 232 -22.54 -15.73 14.72
CA VAL A 232 -21.21 -15.18 14.41
C VAL A 232 -20.40 -16.27 13.72
N MET A 233 -19.76 -15.95 12.62
CA MET A 233 -18.71 -16.76 12.01
C MET A 233 -17.38 -16.02 12.05
N ILE A 234 -16.28 -16.72 12.27
CA ILE A 234 -14.94 -16.13 12.16
C ILE A 234 -14.39 -16.48 10.79
N LEU A 235 -14.22 -15.48 9.92
CA LEU A 235 -13.62 -15.62 8.60
C LEU A 235 -12.28 -14.90 8.56
N VAL A 236 -11.18 -15.64 8.42
CA VAL A 236 -9.81 -15.08 8.40
C VAL A 236 -9.58 -14.16 9.62
N LEU A 237 -9.84 -14.69 10.82
CA LEU A 237 -9.72 -14.00 12.12
C LEU A 237 -10.66 -12.80 12.33
N THR A 238 -11.50 -12.46 11.34
CA THR A 238 -12.48 -11.37 11.46
C THR A 238 -13.85 -11.94 11.82
N PRO A 239 -14.52 -11.47 12.88
CA PRO A 239 -15.89 -11.87 13.17
C PRO A 239 -16.85 -11.27 12.13
N CYS A 240 -17.59 -12.13 11.44
CA CYS A 240 -18.69 -11.78 10.55
C CYS A 240 -19.99 -12.28 11.17
N LEU A 241 -21.01 -11.42 11.22
CA LEU A 241 -22.34 -11.83 11.63
C LEU A 241 -23.06 -12.47 10.44
N TYR A 242 -24.05 -13.31 10.72
CA TYR A 242 -24.92 -13.85 9.67
C TYR A 242 -26.35 -14.03 10.18
N CYS A 243 -27.30 -13.77 9.31
CA CYS A 243 -28.73 -14.01 9.48
C CYS A 243 -29.22 -15.09 8.51
N ASN A 244 -29.84 -16.14 9.03
CA ASN A 244 -30.39 -17.22 8.20
C ASN A 244 -31.74 -16.82 7.60
N VAL A 245 -31.70 -16.18 6.42
CA VAL A 245 -32.88 -15.81 5.63
C VAL A 245 -33.27 -16.87 4.58
N SER A 246 -32.92 -18.15 4.81
CA SER A 246 -33.22 -19.22 3.84
C SER A 246 -34.72 -19.41 3.57
N ASP A 247 -35.58 -18.98 4.50
CA ASP A 247 -37.04 -19.02 4.34
C ASP A 247 -37.55 -18.11 3.21
N SER A 248 -36.73 -17.14 2.78
CA SER A 248 -36.98 -16.34 1.57
C SER A 248 -37.21 -17.20 0.32
N TRP A 249 -36.64 -18.41 0.26
CA TRP A 249 -36.85 -19.34 -0.84
C TRP A 249 -38.29 -19.85 -0.94
N MET A 250 -39.12 -19.70 0.10
CA MET A 250 -40.56 -19.99 0.01
C MET A 250 -41.38 -18.88 -0.65
N LEU A 251 -40.80 -17.69 -0.86
CA LEU A 251 -41.48 -16.55 -1.46
C LEU A 251 -41.56 -16.71 -3.00
N PRO A 252 -42.75 -16.56 -3.60
CA PRO A 252 -42.92 -16.74 -5.04
C PRO A 252 -42.30 -15.60 -5.86
N SER A 253 -42.35 -14.36 -5.34
CA SER A 253 -41.82 -13.18 -6.03
C SER A 253 -40.29 -13.11 -5.90
N LYS A 254 -39.58 -13.10 -7.03
CA LYS A 254 -38.13 -12.89 -7.08
C LYS A 254 -37.70 -11.52 -6.56
N TRP A 255 -38.54 -10.50 -6.74
CA TRP A 255 -38.25 -9.14 -6.28
C TRP A 255 -38.28 -9.05 -4.76
N HIS A 256 -39.15 -9.82 -4.09
CA HIS A 256 -39.14 -9.89 -2.63
C HIS A 256 -37.89 -10.60 -2.10
N ARG A 257 -37.46 -11.69 -2.75
CA ARG A 257 -36.21 -12.37 -2.37
C ARG A 257 -34.98 -11.47 -2.57
N ALA A 258 -34.90 -10.79 -3.73
CA ALA A 258 -33.86 -9.82 -4.01
C ALA A 258 -33.88 -8.65 -3.01
N ALA A 259 -35.06 -8.15 -2.61
CA ALA A 259 -35.19 -7.10 -1.60
C ALA A 259 -34.71 -7.55 -0.22
N ILE A 260 -34.95 -8.80 0.18
CA ILE A 260 -34.39 -9.37 1.43
C ILE A 260 -32.86 -9.40 1.35
N GLY A 261 -32.29 -9.81 0.22
CA GLY A 261 -30.84 -9.74 -0.02
C GLY A 261 -30.29 -8.32 -0.04
N ALA A 262 -31.04 -7.33 -0.52
CA ALA A 262 -30.62 -5.92 -0.54
C ALA A 262 -30.80 -5.19 0.81
N ALA A 263 -31.54 -5.77 1.75
CA ALA A 263 -31.94 -5.08 2.98
C ALA A 263 -30.76 -4.68 3.88
N GLY A 264 -29.73 -5.53 3.98
CA GLY A 264 -28.51 -5.20 4.73
C GLY A 264 -27.77 -4.01 4.12
N ILE A 265 -27.54 -4.06 2.80
CA ILE A 265 -26.94 -2.95 2.02
C ILE A 265 -27.75 -1.66 2.20
N TYR A 266 -29.09 -1.76 2.15
CA TYR A 266 -29.97 -0.61 2.36
C TYR A 266 -29.77 0.03 3.73
N VAL A 267 -29.68 -0.78 4.80
CA VAL A 267 -29.41 -0.28 6.16
C VAL A 267 -28.02 0.36 6.26
N GLU A 268 -26.98 -0.25 5.68
CA GLU A 268 -25.62 0.30 5.68
C GLU A 268 -25.54 1.64 4.94
N VAL A 269 -26.18 1.76 3.78
CA VAL A 269 -26.22 3.01 3.00
C VAL A 269 -26.97 4.11 3.75
N VAL A 270 -28.09 3.80 4.40
CA VAL A 270 -28.84 4.78 5.20
C VAL A 270 -28.00 5.26 6.38
N LEU A 271 -27.33 4.34 7.11
CA LEU A 271 -26.43 4.71 8.21
C LEU A 271 -25.26 5.57 7.72
N ALA A 272 -24.61 5.18 6.63
CA ALA A 272 -23.52 5.94 6.03
C ALA A 272 -23.97 7.36 5.66
N SER A 273 -25.16 7.50 5.09
CA SER A 273 -25.71 8.79 4.65
C SER A 273 -26.01 9.72 5.83
N ILE A 274 -26.64 9.20 6.89
CA ILE A 274 -26.91 9.96 8.11
C ILE A 274 -25.60 10.41 8.76
N CYS A 275 -24.64 9.49 8.89
CA CYS A 275 -23.32 9.80 9.46
C CYS A 275 -22.52 10.77 8.58
N THR A 276 -22.69 10.75 7.26
CA THR A 276 -22.07 11.73 6.35
C THR A 276 -22.54 13.14 6.69
N TYR A 277 -23.84 13.35 6.86
CA TYR A 277 -24.38 14.66 7.23
C TYR A 277 -23.93 15.11 8.63
N ILE A 278 -24.04 14.23 9.63
CA ILE A 278 -23.62 14.57 10.99
C ILE A 278 -22.13 14.92 11.01
N TRP A 279 -21.30 14.11 10.37
CA TRP A 279 -19.86 14.37 10.26
C TRP A 279 -19.56 15.70 9.58
N TRP A 280 -20.29 16.02 8.50
CA TRP A 280 -20.08 17.25 7.73
C TRP A 280 -20.31 18.53 8.57
N PHE A 281 -21.31 18.50 9.45
CA PHE A 281 -21.75 19.66 10.24
C PHE A 281 -21.27 19.65 11.71
N THR A 282 -20.39 18.73 12.10
CA THR A 282 -19.86 18.66 13.48
C THR A 282 -18.37 18.97 13.49
N ASP A 283 -17.91 19.70 14.50
CA ASP A 283 -16.48 19.98 14.74
C ASP A 283 -15.76 18.78 15.39
N GLU A 284 -14.44 18.88 15.55
CA GLU A 284 -13.59 17.82 16.10
C GLU A 284 -14.07 17.35 17.48
N GLY A 285 -14.46 16.07 17.58
CA GLY A 285 -14.97 15.45 18.80
C GLY A 285 -15.36 13.98 18.62
N LEU A 286 -15.83 13.33 19.70
CA LEU A 286 -16.17 11.90 19.68
C LEU A 286 -17.28 11.58 18.66
N LEU A 287 -18.33 12.41 18.58
CA LEU A 287 -19.43 12.21 17.64
C LEU A 287 -18.96 12.29 16.19
N HIS A 288 -18.15 13.31 15.88
CA HIS A 288 -17.53 13.48 14.57
C HIS A 288 -16.69 12.24 14.20
N TYR A 289 -15.83 11.79 15.11
CA TYR A 289 -14.99 10.61 14.90
C TYR A 289 -15.79 9.31 14.69
N LEU A 290 -16.83 9.07 15.48
CA LEU A 290 -17.68 7.88 15.32
C LEU A 290 -18.48 7.91 14.00
N CYS A 291 -18.98 9.08 13.60
CA CYS A 291 -19.67 9.23 12.32
C CYS A 291 -18.73 8.96 11.14
N LEU A 292 -17.48 9.44 11.21
CA LEU A 292 -16.45 9.12 10.21
C LEU A 292 -16.22 7.60 10.12
N ASN A 293 -16.09 6.91 11.26
CA ASN A 293 -15.91 5.45 11.29
C ASN A 293 -17.10 4.71 10.69
N VAL A 294 -18.33 5.10 11.03
CA VAL A 294 -19.54 4.48 10.46
C VAL A 294 -19.62 4.73 8.96
N MET A 295 -19.39 5.96 8.52
CA MET A 295 -19.38 6.33 7.10
C MET A 295 -18.34 5.52 6.34
N PHE A 296 -17.10 5.46 6.83
CA PHE A 296 -16.01 4.72 6.21
C PHE A 296 -16.30 3.21 6.16
N ILE A 297 -16.59 2.59 7.31
CA ILE A 297 -16.82 1.13 7.40
C ILE A 297 -18.02 0.73 6.55
N SER A 298 -19.14 1.44 6.66
CA SER A 298 -20.37 1.09 5.94
C SER A 298 -20.19 1.26 4.43
N SER A 299 -19.51 2.32 3.98
CA SER A 299 -19.26 2.56 2.55
C SER A 299 -18.30 1.52 1.96
N VAL A 300 -17.16 1.29 2.61
CA VAL A 300 -16.16 0.31 2.17
C VAL A 300 -16.75 -1.11 2.20
N SER A 301 -17.47 -1.46 3.26
CA SER A 301 -18.09 -2.78 3.40
C SER A 301 -19.20 -3.01 2.38
N THR A 302 -20.05 -2.00 2.15
CA THR A 302 -21.09 -2.04 1.12
C THR A 302 -20.47 -2.25 -0.27
N ILE A 303 -19.55 -1.39 -0.68
CA ILE A 303 -19.08 -1.35 -2.07
C ILE A 303 -18.17 -2.54 -2.40
N LEU A 304 -17.17 -2.83 -1.55
CA LEU A 304 -16.15 -3.85 -1.86
C LEU A 304 -16.61 -5.28 -1.54
N PHE A 305 -17.48 -5.45 -0.54
CA PHE A 305 -17.87 -6.77 -0.06
C PHE A 305 -19.35 -7.05 -0.32
N ASN A 306 -20.28 -6.33 0.31
CA ASN A 306 -21.69 -6.70 0.33
C ASN A 306 -22.39 -6.55 -1.02
N ALA A 307 -22.24 -5.42 -1.72
CA ALA A 307 -22.89 -5.16 -3.00
C ALA A 307 -22.23 -5.91 -4.18
N ASN A 308 -21.05 -6.50 -3.96
CA ASN A 308 -20.31 -7.18 -5.01
C ASN A 308 -20.92 -8.57 -5.34
N PRO A 309 -21.36 -8.81 -6.60
CA PRO A 309 -22.00 -10.07 -7.00
C PRO A 309 -21.02 -11.22 -7.29
N LEU A 310 -19.71 -10.94 -7.33
CA LEU A 310 -18.68 -11.90 -7.73
C LEU A 310 -18.29 -12.86 -6.59
N LEU A 311 -18.40 -12.42 -5.35
CA LEU A 311 -18.15 -13.21 -4.14
C LEU A 311 -19.48 -13.51 -3.44
N ARG A 312 -19.53 -14.58 -2.62
CA ARG A 312 -20.76 -15.05 -1.96
C ARG A 312 -21.18 -14.15 -0.77
N TYR A 313 -21.39 -12.89 -1.05
CA TYR A 313 -21.99 -11.89 -0.17
C TYR A 313 -23.41 -11.57 -0.66
N ASP A 314 -24.04 -10.53 -0.12
CA ASP A 314 -25.44 -10.21 -0.39
C ASP A 314 -25.73 -9.94 -1.87
N GLY A 315 -24.85 -9.19 -2.55
CA GLY A 315 -24.91 -8.88 -3.98
C GLY A 315 -24.96 -10.13 -4.85
N TYR A 316 -24.29 -11.21 -4.43
CA TYR A 316 -24.35 -12.49 -5.13
C TYR A 316 -25.74 -13.12 -5.01
N TYR A 317 -26.35 -13.08 -3.82
CA TYR A 317 -27.69 -13.63 -3.63
C TYR A 317 -28.74 -12.77 -4.34
N ILE A 318 -28.61 -11.45 -4.33
CA ILE A 318 -29.46 -10.52 -5.11
C ILE A 318 -29.41 -10.90 -6.60
N VAL A 319 -28.23 -11.03 -7.19
CA VAL A 319 -28.10 -11.41 -8.60
C VAL A 319 -28.59 -12.84 -8.85
N ALA A 320 -28.31 -13.79 -7.96
CA ALA A 320 -28.79 -15.16 -8.08
C ALA A 320 -30.33 -15.24 -8.06
N ASP A 321 -30.99 -14.44 -7.22
CA ASP A 321 -32.45 -14.35 -7.14
C ASP A 321 -33.07 -13.63 -8.35
N LEU A 322 -32.47 -12.53 -8.81
CA LEU A 322 -32.93 -11.79 -9.99
C LEU A 322 -32.82 -12.63 -11.27
N VAL A 323 -31.72 -13.38 -11.41
CA VAL A 323 -31.48 -14.29 -12.54
C VAL A 323 -32.20 -15.63 -12.35
N GLU A 324 -32.80 -15.90 -11.18
CA GLU A 324 -33.54 -17.13 -10.87
C GLU A 324 -32.69 -18.42 -10.89
N ILE A 325 -31.37 -18.29 -10.70
CA ILE A 325 -30.42 -19.41 -10.76
C ILE A 325 -29.81 -19.64 -9.36
N PRO A 326 -30.30 -20.64 -8.62
CA PRO A 326 -29.70 -21.00 -7.34
C PRO A 326 -28.29 -21.54 -7.54
N ASN A 327 -27.41 -21.26 -6.58
CA ASN A 327 -26.00 -21.68 -6.64
C ASN A 327 -25.27 -21.22 -7.91
N LEU A 328 -25.59 -20.02 -8.40
CA LEU A 328 -25.02 -19.37 -9.60
C LEU A 328 -23.51 -19.64 -9.77
N ARG A 329 -22.69 -19.42 -8.74
CA ARG A 329 -21.22 -19.59 -8.82
C ARG A 329 -20.81 -21.03 -9.10
N GLN A 330 -21.44 -22.01 -8.45
CA GLN A 330 -21.13 -23.43 -8.69
C GLN A 330 -21.50 -23.84 -10.10
N LYS A 331 -22.70 -23.46 -10.57
CA LYS A 331 -23.16 -23.74 -11.94
C LYS A 331 -22.29 -23.04 -12.99
N ALA A 332 -21.90 -21.79 -12.76
CA ALA A 332 -21.01 -21.07 -13.65
C ALA A 332 -19.62 -21.74 -13.74
N THR A 333 -19.10 -22.18 -12.60
CA THR A 333 -17.79 -22.84 -12.52
C THR A 333 -17.82 -24.22 -13.19
N SER A 334 -18.93 -24.98 -13.07
CA SER A 334 -19.09 -26.26 -13.78
C SER A 334 -19.23 -26.05 -15.29
N ILE A 335 -19.95 -25.02 -15.76
CA ILE A 335 -20.01 -24.64 -17.17
C ILE A 335 -18.62 -24.31 -17.72
N LEU A 336 -17.85 -23.46 -17.02
CA LEU A 336 -16.50 -23.12 -17.44
C LEU A 336 -15.59 -24.36 -17.45
N SER A 337 -15.63 -25.18 -16.40
CA SER A 337 -14.81 -26.40 -16.31
C SER A 337 -15.14 -27.40 -17.42
N ARG A 338 -16.43 -27.55 -17.79
CA ARG A 338 -16.88 -28.37 -18.91
C ARG A 338 -16.35 -27.84 -20.24
N LYS A 339 -16.48 -26.54 -20.50
CA LYS A 339 -15.97 -25.90 -21.73
C LYS A 339 -14.45 -25.96 -21.84
N MET A 340 -13.73 -25.68 -20.76
CA MET A 340 -12.28 -25.82 -20.70
C MET A 340 -11.86 -27.28 -20.97
N GLY A 341 -12.57 -28.25 -20.40
CA GLY A 341 -12.35 -29.67 -20.67
C GLY A 341 -12.61 -30.04 -22.14
N GLN A 342 -13.60 -29.46 -22.79
CA GLN A 342 -13.88 -29.67 -24.22
C GLN A 342 -12.82 -29.03 -25.12
N TRP A 343 -12.44 -27.77 -24.85
CA TRP A 343 -11.48 -27.00 -25.66
C TRP A 343 -10.06 -27.53 -25.51
N PHE A 344 -9.57 -27.70 -24.29
CA PHE A 344 -8.18 -28.05 -24.02
C PHE A 344 -7.93 -29.55 -23.88
N LEU A 345 -8.89 -30.32 -23.39
CA LEU A 345 -8.73 -31.77 -23.15
C LEU A 345 -9.54 -32.63 -24.13
N GLY A 346 -10.48 -32.06 -24.90
CA GLY A 346 -11.32 -32.79 -25.84
C GLY A 346 -12.33 -33.74 -25.20
N LEU A 347 -12.70 -33.50 -23.93
CA LEU A 347 -13.64 -34.33 -23.18
C LEU A 347 -15.10 -34.05 -23.60
N GLU A 348 -15.93 -35.09 -23.68
CA GLU A 348 -17.38 -34.99 -23.84
C GLU A 348 -18.06 -35.28 -22.49
N PRO A 349 -18.34 -34.23 -21.68
CA PRO A 349 -19.02 -34.41 -20.41
C PRO A 349 -20.51 -34.77 -20.64
N PRO A 350 -21.11 -35.63 -19.80
CA PRO A 350 -22.53 -35.97 -19.89
C PRO A 350 -23.41 -34.72 -19.72
N ASP A 351 -24.57 -34.73 -20.36
CA ASP A 351 -25.53 -33.64 -20.27
C ASP A 351 -26.09 -33.51 -18.85
N ASP A 352 -26.17 -32.26 -18.37
CA ASP A 352 -26.68 -31.95 -17.03
C ASP A 352 -27.93 -31.08 -17.19
N PRO A 353 -29.13 -31.64 -16.96
CA PRO A 353 -30.40 -30.93 -17.11
C PRO A 353 -30.54 -29.70 -16.19
N PHE A 354 -29.70 -29.58 -15.16
CA PHE A 354 -29.77 -28.51 -14.17
C PHE A 354 -28.91 -27.29 -14.51
N LEU A 355 -28.16 -27.35 -15.62
CA LEU A 355 -27.34 -26.23 -16.10
C LEU A 355 -28.10 -25.35 -17.09
N PRO A 356 -27.99 -24.01 -16.96
CA PRO A 356 -28.51 -23.09 -17.97
C PRO A 356 -27.93 -23.35 -19.36
N GLU A 357 -28.80 -23.61 -20.33
CA GLU A 357 -28.41 -23.83 -21.73
C GLU A 357 -28.17 -22.51 -22.48
N ARG A 358 -28.89 -21.44 -22.10
CA ARG A 358 -28.74 -20.10 -22.68
C ARG A 358 -27.64 -19.30 -21.99
N ASN A 359 -26.98 -18.41 -22.74
CA ASN A 359 -26.02 -17.43 -22.23
C ASN A 359 -24.81 -18.02 -21.48
N GLN A 360 -24.39 -19.25 -21.83
CA GLN A 360 -23.23 -19.92 -21.21
C GLN A 360 -21.93 -19.10 -21.21
N MET A 361 -21.76 -18.19 -22.19
CA MET A 361 -20.63 -17.25 -22.25
C MET A 361 -20.60 -16.32 -21.03
N PHE A 362 -21.76 -15.79 -20.60
CA PHE A 362 -21.84 -14.90 -19.44
C PHE A 362 -21.49 -15.62 -18.15
N PHE A 363 -21.87 -16.89 -17.99
CA PHE A 363 -21.47 -17.68 -16.82
C PHE A 363 -19.97 -17.95 -16.81
N ALA A 364 -19.37 -18.26 -17.97
CA ALA A 364 -17.93 -18.40 -18.07
C ALA A 364 -17.19 -17.10 -17.71
N LEU A 365 -17.65 -15.96 -18.26
CA LEU A 365 -17.10 -14.64 -17.94
C LEU A 365 -17.27 -14.29 -16.47
N TYR A 366 -18.43 -14.57 -15.88
CA TYR A 366 -18.69 -14.40 -14.45
C TYR A 366 -17.71 -15.21 -13.60
N THR A 367 -17.43 -16.48 -13.94
CA THR A 367 -16.45 -17.28 -13.20
C THR A 367 -15.04 -16.69 -13.30
N VAL A 368 -14.63 -16.25 -14.48
CA VAL A 368 -13.31 -15.61 -14.66
C VAL A 368 -13.22 -14.32 -13.85
N ALA A 369 -14.23 -13.45 -13.95
CA ALA A 369 -14.31 -12.21 -13.18
C ALA A 369 -14.31 -12.48 -11.67
N ALA A 370 -15.04 -13.49 -11.20
CA ALA A 370 -15.07 -13.87 -9.79
C ALA A 370 -13.73 -14.39 -9.27
N VAL A 371 -12.98 -15.13 -10.10
CA VAL A 371 -11.62 -15.56 -9.75
C VAL A 371 -10.67 -14.37 -9.69
N ILE A 372 -10.67 -13.50 -10.70
CA ILE A 372 -9.83 -12.29 -10.73
C ILE A 372 -10.13 -11.39 -9.53
N TYR A 373 -11.41 -11.13 -9.27
CA TYR A 373 -11.82 -10.30 -8.14
C TYR A 373 -11.43 -10.91 -6.78
N ARG A 374 -11.54 -12.24 -6.65
CA ARG A 374 -11.07 -12.94 -5.44
C ARG A 374 -9.57 -12.76 -5.22
N TRP A 375 -8.77 -12.85 -6.28
CA TRP A 375 -7.33 -12.59 -6.22
C TRP A 375 -7.04 -11.13 -5.86
N PHE A 376 -7.75 -10.19 -6.49
CA PHE A 376 -7.64 -8.76 -6.19
C PHE A 376 -7.93 -8.47 -4.72
N ILE A 377 -9.09 -8.89 -4.19
CA ILE A 377 -9.43 -8.66 -2.77
C ILE A 377 -8.44 -9.33 -1.83
N MET A 378 -8.00 -10.56 -2.13
CA MET A 378 -6.99 -11.23 -1.30
C MET A 378 -5.68 -10.42 -1.29
N ALA A 379 -5.18 -10.01 -2.45
CA ALA A 379 -3.97 -9.19 -2.55
C ALA A 379 -4.13 -7.85 -1.82
N SER A 380 -5.28 -7.18 -1.95
CA SER A 380 -5.59 -5.93 -1.25
C SER A 380 -5.64 -6.11 0.26
N ILE A 381 -6.26 -7.18 0.78
CA ILE A 381 -6.28 -7.49 2.22
C ILE A 381 -4.87 -7.80 2.72
N LEU A 382 -4.08 -8.59 1.99
CA LEU A 382 -2.72 -8.92 2.39
C LEU A 382 -1.81 -7.69 2.39
N PHE A 383 -1.92 -6.85 1.36
CA PHE A 383 -1.22 -5.57 1.29
C PHE A 383 -1.65 -4.63 2.42
N PHE A 384 -2.95 -4.55 2.71
CA PHE A 384 -3.48 -3.78 3.83
C PHE A 384 -2.94 -4.28 5.17
N LEU A 385 -2.98 -5.60 5.44
CA LEU A 385 -2.40 -6.19 6.65
C LEU A 385 -0.91 -5.92 6.76
N TYR A 386 -0.17 -6.02 5.65
CA TYR A 386 1.26 -5.67 5.63
C TYR A 386 1.48 -4.21 6.05
N LYS A 387 0.72 -3.27 5.49
CA LYS A 387 0.82 -1.84 5.81
C LYS A 387 0.38 -1.51 7.23
N VAL A 388 -0.63 -2.20 7.75
CA VAL A 388 -1.07 -2.04 9.14
C VAL A 388 -0.04 -2.60 10.12
N PHE A 389 0.61 -3.73 9.82
CA PHE A 389 1.62 -4.34 10.72
C PHE A 389 3.03 -3.76 10.61
N GLU A 390 3.37 -3.09 9.49
CA GLU A 390 4.63 -2.42 9.23
C GLU A 390 5.10 -1.47 10.36
N PRO A 391 4.29 -0.51 10.84
CA PRO A 391 4.70 0.42 11.90
C PRO A 391 4.91 -0.25 13.26
N TYR A 392 4.30 -1.41 13.51
CA TYR A 392 4.42 -2.12 14.79
C TYR A 392 5.59 -3.14 14.82
N GLY A 393 6.38 -3.24 13.75
CA GLY A 393 7.45 -4.24 13.65
C GLY A 393 6.96 -5.69 13.52
N LEU A 394 5.64 -5.91 13.37
CA LEU A 394 5.02 -7.24 13.28
C LEU A 394 4.94 -7.76 11.83
N LYS A 395 5.86 -7.32 10.95
CA LYS A 395 5.87 -7.68 9.52
C LYS A 395 5.85 -9.20 9.30
N ILE A 396 6.48 -9.96 10.20
CA ILE A 396 6.54 -11.43 10.16
C ILE A 396 5.14 -12.07 10.28
N ILE A 397 4.25 -11.52 11.12
CA ILE A 397 2.88 -12.03 11.26
C ILE A 397 2.10 -11.79 9.97
N GLY A 398 2.20 -10.58 9.41
CA GLY A 398 1.59 -10.23 8.12
C GLY A 398 2.08 -11.13 6.98
N GLN A 399 3.39 -11.37 6.90
CA GLN A 399 4.00 -12.28 5.93
C GLN A 399 3.56 -13.74 6.13
N GLY A 400 3.45 -14.20 7.38
CA GLY A 400 2.97 -15.55 7.71
C GLY A 400 1.52 -15.78 7.27
N ILE A 401 0.63 -14.82 7.55
CA ILE A 401 -0.77 -14.86 7.09
C ILE A 401 -0.83 -14.83 5.56
N ALA A 402 -0.03 -13.98 4.92
CA ALA A 402 0.06 -13.92 3.46
C ALA A 402 0.52 -15.24 2.84
N ALA A 403 1.55 -15.87 3.40
CA ALA A 403 2.05 -17.16 2.95
C ALA A 403 1.00 -18.27 3.11
N MET A 404 0.30 -18.33 4.25
CA MET A 404 -0.80 -19.29 4.45
C MET A 404 -1.98 -19.07 3.48
N ALA A 405 -2.36 -17.80 3.24
CA ALA A 405 -3.44 -17.46 2.33
C ALA A 405 -3.07 -17.81 0.88
N LEU A 406 -1.86 -17.46 0.44
CA LEU A 406 -1.32 -17.83 -0.87
C LEU A 406 -1.21 -19.34 -1.03
N TRP A 407 -0.75 -20.05 0.00
CA TRP A 407 -0.71 -21.51 0.00
C TRP A 407 -2.09 -22.10 -0.23
N GLY A 408 -3.11 -21.70 0.54
CA GLY A 408 -4.47 -22.19 0.36
C GLY A 408 -5.05 -21.90 -1.04
N LEU A 409 -4.69 -20.75 -1.62
CA LEU A 409 -5.21 -20.29 -2.90
C LEU A 409 -4.53 -20.97 -4.10
N LEU A 410 -3.23 -21.28 -4.00
CA LEU A 410 -2.45 -21.98 -5.03
C LEU A 410 -2.57 -23.51 -4.90
N PHE A 411 -2.51 -24.04 -3.68
CA PHE A 411 -2.48 -25.48 -3.43
C PHE A 411 -3.79 -26.16 -3.85
N GLN A 412 -4.95 -25.58 -3.51
CA GLN A 412 -6.25 -26.18 -3.81
C GLN A 412 -6.49 -26.43 -5.33
N PRO A 413 -6.30 -25.45 -6.24
CA PRO A 413 -6.47 -25.69 -7.67
C PRO A 413 -5.43 -26.67 -8.24
N ILE A 414 -4.17 -26.59 -7.80
CA ILE A 414 -3.11 -27.53 -8.22
C ILE A 414 -3.46 -28.95 -7.77
N TYR A 415 -3.87 -29.14 -6.50
CA TYR A 415 -4.28 -30.43 -5.98
C TYR A 415 -5.45 -31.03 -6.76
N ASN A 416 -6.48 -30.22 -7.06
CA ASN A 416 -7.61 -30.68 -7.85
C ASN A 416 -7.22 -31.06 -9.29
N LEU A 417 -6.27 -30.33 -9.88
CA LEU A 417 -5.71 -30.63 -11.20
C LEU A 417 -4.90 -31.93 -11.19
N VAL A 418 -3.98 -32.11 -10.23
CA VAL A 418 -3.19 -33.34 -10.07
C VAL A 418 -4.10 -34.53 -9.82
N LYS A 419 -5.09 -34.38 -8.92
CA LYS A 419 -6.09 -35.41 -8.64
C LYS A 419 -6.89 -35.79 -9.89
N PHE A 420 -7.22 -34.82 -10.75
CA PHE A 420 -7.91 -35.08 -12.01
C PHE A 420 -7.11 -36.04 -12.90
N PHE A 421 -5.79 -35.88 -12.96
CA PHE A 421 -4.90 -36.75 -13.74
C PHE A 421 -4.58 -38.09 -13.05
N TYR A 422 -4.59 -38.15 -11.73
CA TYR A 422 -4.30 -39.37 -10.95
C TYR A 422 -5.48 -40.36 -10.86
N VAL A 423 -6.73 -39.92 -11.09
CA VAL A 423 -7.89 -40.81 -11.05
C VAL A 423 -7.88 -41.77 -12.25
N PRO A 424 -7.80 -43.10 -12.04
CA PRO A 424 -7.72 -44.08 -13.11
C PRO A 424 -8.92 -43.95 -14.07
N GLY A 425 -8.65 -44.03 -15.38
CA GLY A 425 -9.69 -44.02 -16.43
C GLY A 425 -10.07 -42.63 -17.00
N ARG A 426 -9.73 -41.51 -16.34
CA ARG A 426 -9.96 -40.16 -16.92
C ARG A 426 -8.93 -39.78 -17.97
N PHE A 427 -7.67 -40.17 -17.78
CA PHE A 427 -6.57 -39.87 -18.71
C PHE A 427 -6.81 -40.46 -20.12
N HIS A 428 -7.44 -41.64 -20.20
CA HIS A 428 -7.76 -42.29 -21.46
C HIS A 428 -8.82 -41.55 -22.29
N LYS A 429 -9.63 -40.69 -21.66
CA LYS A 429 -10.66 -39.88 -22.35
C LYS A 429 -10.11 -38.55 -22.90
N VAL A 430 -8.86 -38.20 -22.59
CA VAL A 430 -8.24 -36.93 -22.98
C VAL A 430 -7.58 -37.04 -24.37
N LYS A 431 -7.81 -36.04 -25.22
CA LYS A 431 -7.13 -35.90 -26.51
C LYS A 431 -5.74 -35.28 -26.30
N LYS A 432 -4.70 -36.14 -26.24
CA LYS A 432 -3.29 -35.75 -26.03
C LYS A 432 -2.80 -34.53 -26.83
N PRO A 433 -3.07 -34.35 -28.15
CA PRO A 433 -2.55 -33.20 -28.88
C PRO A 433 -3.10 -31.86 -28.38
N ARG A 434 -4.40 -31.81 -28.00
CA ARG A 434 -4.99 -30.58 -27.43
C ARG A 434 -4.41 -30.27 -26.05
N MET A 435 -4.13 -31.30 -25.26
CA MET A 435 -3.49 -31.15 -23.95
C MET A 435 -2.07 -30.57 -24.07
N TYR A 436 -1.24 -31.09 -24.98
CA TYR A 436 0.09 -30.52 -25.22
C TYR A 436 0.03 -29.10 -25.77
N ALA A 437 -0.90 -28.80 -26.68
CA ALA A 437 -1.12 -27.44 -27.17
C ALA A 437 -1.55 -26.48 -26.04
N ALA A 438 -2.40 -26.93 -25.12
CA ALA A 438 -2.82 -26.16 -23.94
C ALA A 438 -1.63 -25.85 -23.02
N ILE A 439 -0.82 -26.86 -22.71
CA ILE A 439 0.38 -26.72 -21.87
C ILE A 439 1.37 -25.77 -22.54
N GLY A 440 1.64 -25.97 -23.83
CA GLY A 440 2.52 -25.09 -24.61
C GLY A 440 2.04 -23.64 -24.63
N GLY A 441 0.73 -23.41 -24.80
CA GLY A 441 0.14 -22.07 -24.73
C GLY A 441 0.29 -21.41 -23.35
N ILE A 442 0.08 -22.15 -22.26
CA ILE A 442 0.28 -21.63 -20.89
C ILE A 442 1.75 -21.27 -20.67
N VAL A 443 2.67 -22.14 -21.07
CA VAL A 443 4.12 -21.89 -20.94
C VAL A 443 4.53 -20.66 -21.75
N LEU A 444 4.01 -20.49 -22.97
CA LEU A 444 4.28 -19.33 -23.81
C LEU A 444 3.78 -18.04 -23.14
N VAL A 445 2.56 -18.03 -22.59
CA VAL A 445 2.02 -16.86 -21.88
C VAL A 445 2.88 -16.50 -20.66
N ILE A 446 3.31 -17.49 -19.89
CA ILE A 446 4.21 -17.27 -18.74
C ILE A 446 5.54 -16.67 -19.21
N LEU A 447 6.15 -17.22 -20.27
CA LEU A 447 7.40 -16.70 -20.83
C LEU A 447 7.26 -15.26 -21.32
N VAL A 448 6.16 -14.93 -22.02
CA VAL A 448 5.89 -13.57 -22.49
C VAL A 448 5.74 -12.61 -21.30
N ILE A 449 4.92 -12.95 -20.30
CA ILE A 449 4.72 -12.11 -19.10
C ILE A 449 6.04 -11.92 -18.34
N SER A 450 6.85 -12.97 -18.22
CA SER A 450 8.15 -12.91 -17.57
C SER A 450 9.17 -12.04 -18.31
N TRP A 451 9.03 -11.88 -19.63
CA TRP A 451 9.93 -11.08 -20.47
C TRP A 451 9.58 -9.60 -20.50
N VAL A 452 8.32 -9.21 -20.25
CA VAL A 452 7.91 -7.79 -20.28
C VAL A 452 8.68 -6.99 -19.20
N PRO A 453 9.49 -5.98 -19.59
CA PRO A 453 10.14 -5.10 -18.64
C PRO A 453 9.11 -4.13 -18.06
N PHE A 454 9.03 -4.05 -16.72
CA PHE A 454 8.17 -3.09 -16.05
C PHE A 454 8.97 -1.88 -15.58
N PRO A 455 8.52 -0.63 -15.83
CA PRO A 455 9.17 0.54 -15.25
C PRO A 455 9.08 0.47 -13.71
N TYR A 456 10.13 0.92 -13.03
CA TYR A 456 10.18 0.99 -11.58
C TYR A 456 10.80 2.32 -11.18
N SER A 457 10.18 2.99 -10.22
CA SER A 457 10.67 4.25 -9.70
C SER A 457 10.74 4.18 -8.18
N VAL A 458 11.83 4.67 -7.62
CA VAL A 458 12.03 4.79 -6.17
C VAL A 458 11.73 6.22 -5.76
N MET A 459 10.93 6.38 -4.71
CA MET A 459 10.64 7.69 -4.11
C MET A 459 11.54 7.89 -2.90
N CYS A 460 12.34 8.96 -2.91
CA CYS A 460 13.30 9.33 -1.88
C CYS A 460 13.06 10.78 -1.47
N THR A 461 13.56 11.18 -0.30
CA THR A 461 13.57 12.58 0.13
C THR A 461 14.90 13.22 -0.21
N PHE A 462 14.93 14.53 -0.46
CA PHE A 462 16.16 15.24 -0.80
C PHE A 462 16.22 16.63 -0.20
N VAL A 463 17.44 17.13 -0.02
CA VAL A 463 17.73 18.53 0.34
C VAL A 463 18.72 19.12 -0.67
N VAL A 464 18.52 20.38 -1.02
CA VAL A 464 19.43 21.11 -1.92
C VAL A 464 20.57 21.73 -1.12
N GLU A 465 21.80 21.47 -1.54
CA GLU A 465 23.01 22.05 -0.98
C GLU A 465 23.92 22.55 -2.11
N PRO A 466 24.75 23.58 -1.86
CA PRO A 466 25.78 23.99 -2.80
C PRO A 466 26.87 22.91 -2.91
N ARG A 467 27.28 22.58 -4.15
CA ARG A 467 28.24 21.49 -4.44
C ARG A 467 29.66 21.76 -3.92
N ASP A 468 30.11 23.00 -4.06
CA ASP A 468 31.48 23.43 -3.71
C ASP A 468 31.43 24.61 -2.73
N SER A 469 30.87 24.38 -1.54
CA SER A 469 30.82 25.42 -0.50
C SER A 469 31.86 25.24 0.59
N ALA A 470 32.31 26.38 1.12
CA ALA A 470 33.18 26.42 2.28
C ALA A 470 32.43 26.95 3.51
N LYS A 471 32.25 26.08 4.51
CA LYS A 471 31.65 26.44 5.81
C LYS A 471 32.72 27.02 6.73
N MET A 472 32.48 28.22 7.25
CA MET A 472 33.40 28.93 8.14
C MET A 472 32.99 28.73 9.59
N PHE A 473 33.85 28.11 10.40
CA PHE A 473 33.59 27.87 11.82
C PHE A 473 34.48 28.76 12.69
N VAL A 474 33.97 29.14 13.86
CA VAL A 474 34.81 29.72 14.91
C VAL A 474 35.67 28.62 15.50
N THR A 475 36.97 28.84 15.55
CA THR A 475 37.92 27.85 16.07
C THR A 475 38.58 28.28 17.37
N VAL A 476 38.61 29.58 17.63
CA VAL A 476 39.15 30.20 18.84
C VAL A 476 38.03 31.06 19.42
N PRO A 477 37.69 30.92 20.72
CA PRO A 477 36.65 31.71 21.34
C PRO A 477 37.04 33.19 21.33
N GLY A 478 36.10 34.04 20.95
CA GLY A 478 36.33 35.48 20.87
C GLY A 478 35.03 36.28 20.81
N ARG A 479 35.14 37.55 21.21
CA ARG A 479 34.05 38.51 21.13
C ARG A 479 33.98 39.11 19.73
N LEU A 480 32.81 39.11 19.13
CA LEU A 480 32.55 39.67 17.81
C LEU A 480 32.71 41.20 17.82
N THR A 481 33.67 41.74 17.07
CA THR A 481 33.95 43.20 17.05
C THR A 481 33.59 43.86 15.72
N GLU A 482 33.89 43.22 14.60
CA GLU A 482 33.63 43.74 13.26
C GLU A 482 32.95 42.66 12.40
N ILE A 483 31.88 43.04 11.72
CA ILE A 483 31.18 42.25 10.70
C ILE A 483 31.29 43.03 9.40
N ASN A 484 31.95 42.45 8.40
CA ASN A 484 32.28 43.14 7.15
C ASN A 484 31.49 42.61 5.94
N VAL A 485 30.57 41.67 6.16
CA VAL A 485 29.81 41.01 5.10
C VAL A 485 28.35 40.85 5.48
N GLU A 486 27.47 40.98 4.49
CA GLU A 486 26.05 40.67 4.63
C GLU A 486 25.68 39.37 3.86
N PRO A 487 24.68 38.60 4.32
CA PRO A 487 24.16 37.48 3.56
C PRO A 487 23.69 37.91 2.16
N GLY A 488 24.16 37.21 1.12
CA GLY A 488 23.91 37.54 -0.27
C GLY A 488 24.95 38.47 -0.90
N GLU A 489 25.97 38.88 -0.16
CA GLU A 489 27.10 39.65 -0.70
C GLU A 489 28.14 38.72 -1.37
N ARG A 490 28.77 39.20 -2.45
CA ARG A 490 29.84 38.48 -3.13
C ARG A 490 31.19 38.82 -2.49
N VAL A 491 31.93 37.81 -2.10
CA VAL A 491 33.26 37.94 -1.50
C VAL A 491 34.33 37.33 -2.40
N ASP A 492 35.49 37.96 -2.44
CA ASP A 492 36.69 37.40 -3.06
C ASP A 492 37.44 36.51 -2.08
N ARG A 493 38.34 35.68 -2.60
CA ARG A 493 39.23 34.85 -1.77
C ARG A 493 40.08 35.73 -0.85
N ASP A 494 40.24 35.29 0.39
CA ASP A 494 40.95 35.94 1.50
C ASP A 494 40.34 37.26 2.01
N ALA A 495 39.11 37.60 1.56
CA ALA A 495 38.35 38.71 2.10
C ALA A 495 38.05 38.51 3.59
N LEU A 496 38.20 39.56 4.39
CA LEU A 496 37.91 39.54 5.82
C LEU A 496 36.39 39.55 6.03
N LEU A 497 35.84 38.48 6.59
CA LEU A 497 34.40 38.31 6.82
C LEU A 497 34.02 38.91 8.17
N VAL A 498 34.73 38.45 9.21
CA VAL A 498 34.42 38.72 10.61
C VAL A 498 35.72 38.81 11.40
N LYS A 499 35.77 39.74 12.34
CA LYS A 499 36.87 39.90 13.30
C LYS A 499 36.41 39.62 14.71
N LEU A 500 37.17 38.78 15.40
CA LEU A 500 36.98 38.43 16.79
C LEU A 500 38.09 39.06 17.63
N GLU A 501 37.80 39.38 18.88
CA GLU A 501 38.77 39.83 19.87
C GLU A 501 38.72 38.94 21.11
N SER A 502 39.88 38.46 21.55
CA SER A 502 39.99 37.65 22.76
C SER A 502 41.00 38.30 23.71
N PRO A 503 40.54 39.10 24.70
CA PRO A 503 41.42 39.74 25.66
C PRO A 503 42.28 38.74 26.45
N GLU A 504 41.71 37.56 26.72
CA GLU A 504 42.40 36.45 27.38
C GLU A 504 43.57 35.92 26.53
N LEU A 505 43.38 35.77 25.22
CA LEU A 505 44.45 35.32 24.33
C LEU A 505 45.58 36.35 24.23
N GLU A 506 45.25 37.65 24.14
CA GLU A 506 46.26 38.72 24.14
C GLU A 506 47.06 38.75 25.44
N HIS A 507 46.40 38.54 26.59
CA HIS A 507 47.08 38.43 27.89
C HIS A 507 48.05 37.23 27.92
N GLN A 508 47.61 36.06 27.44
CA GLN A 508 48.46 34.86 27.36
C GLN A 508 49.65 35.06 26.42
N ILE A 509 49.47 35.73 25.28
CA ILE A 509 50.57 36.08 24.37
C ILE A 509 51.57 37.01 25.07
N TYR A 510 51.07 38.01 25.81
CA TYR A 510 51.92 38.93 26.55
C TYR A 510 52.74 38.22 27.63
N GLU A 511 52.12 37.38 28.45
CA GLU A 511 52.80 36.57 29.47
C GLU A 511 53.87 35.66 28.86
N LEU A 512 53.50 34.88 27.83
CA LEU A 512 54.43 33.97 27.15
C LEU A 512 55.59 34.73 26.48
N SER A 513 55.33 35.90 25.89
CA SER A 513 56.39 36.73 25.30
C SER A 513 57.41 37.19 26.34
N ASN A 514 56.95 37.53 27.55
CA ASN A 514 57.81 37.90 28.68
C ASN A 514 58.58 36.69 29.21
N GLU A 515 57.97 35.51 29.27
CA GLU A 515 58.67 34.28 29.67
C GLU A 515 59.75 33.88 28.68
N VAL A 516 59.45 33.93 27.38
CA VAL A 516 60.43 33.68 26.31
C VAL A 516 61.59 34.66 26.40
N ALA A 517 61.31 35.95 26.62
CA ALA A 517 62.36 36.95 26.84
C ALA A 517 63.20 36.66 28.09
N ARG A 518 62.56 36.29 29.21
CA ARG A 518 63.24 35.92 30.47
C ARG A 518 64.15 34.72 30.30
N TYR A 519 63.66 33.63 29.71
CA TYR A 519 64.45 32.41 29.48
C TYR A 519 65.58 32.66 28.49
N LYS A 520 65.36 33.50 27.47
CA LYS A 520 66.43 33.90 26.55
C LYS A 520 67.56 34.63 27.26
N ILE A 521 67.25 35.63 28.09
CA ILE A 521 68.25 36.37 28.86
C ILE A 521 69.00 35.44 29.84
N GLN A 522 68.27 34.52 30.50
CA GLN A 522 68.88 33.53 31.39
C GLN A 522 69.82 32.58 30.63
N LEU A 523 69.41 32.12 29.45
CA LEU A 523 70.23 31.28 28.59
C LEU A 523 71.50 32.01 28.15
N ASP A 524 71.37 33.24 27.63
CA ASP A 524 72.49 34.08 27.20
C ASP A 524 73.48 34.33 28.35
N THR A 525 72.97 34.55 29.57
CA THR A 525 73.79 34.71 30.79
C THR A 525 74.53 33.43 31.16
N LEU A 526 73.85 32.27 31.13
CA LEU A 526 74.47 30.98 31.43
C LEU A 526 75.48 30.54 30.36
N GLU A 527 75.22 30.86 29.09
CA GLU A 527 76.16 30.64 27.99
C GLU A 527 77.43 31.49 28.12
N GLY A 528 77.31 32.74 28.59
CA GLY A 528 78.45 33.60 28.92
C GLY A 528 79.31 33.05 30.07
N LEU A 529 78.68 32.43 31.08
CA LEU A 529 79.35 31.84 32.24
C LEU A 529 79.84 30.39 32.03
N ARG A 530 79.60 29.82 30.84
CA ARG A 530 79.85 28.40 30.51
C ARG A 530 81.29 27.95 30.71
N TYR A 531 82.25 28.86 30.60
CA TYR A 531 83.68 28.57 30.74
C TYR A 531 84.21 28.80 32.16
N GLU A 532 83.46 29.48 33.02
CA GLU A 532 83.90 29.88 34.37
C GLU A 532 83.23 29.05 35.49
N ASN A 533 82.04 28.48 35.24
CA ASN A 533 81.27 27.77 36.26
C ASN A 533 80.68 26.44 35.73
N ASP A 534 81.15 25.31 36.30
CA ASP A 534 80.72 23.96 35.90
C ASP A 534 79.25 23.67 36.28
N GLU A 535 78.72 24.33 37.31
CA GLU A 535 77.28 24.25 37.65
C GLU A 535 76.39 24.95 36.61
N ALA A 536 76.89 26.02 35.97
CA ALA A 536 76.15 26.72 34.92
C ALA A 536 76.00 25.83 33.68
N LYS A 537 77.05 25.05 33.35
CA LYS A 537 77.06 24.10 32.23
C LYS A 537 76.00 23.01 32.37
N GLY A 538 75.74 22.54 33.60
CA GLY A 538 74.69 21.55 33.86
C GLY A 538 73.26 22.09 33.70
N LYS A 539 73.04 23.40 33.86
CA LYS A 539 71.72 24.03 33.79
C LYS A 539 71.31 24.53 32.39
N ILE A 540 72.27 24.69 31.47
CA ILE A 540 72.01 25.18 30.10
C ILE A 540 70.96 24.33 29.37
N PRO A 541 71.06 22.98 29.30
CA PRO A 541 70.07 22.19 28.55
C PRO A 541 68.64 22.34 29.08
N GLN A 542 68.50 22.46 30.40
CA GLN A 542 67.20 22.63 31.06
C GLN A 542 66.56 23.99 30.70
N ILE A 543 67.31 25.09 30.77
CA ILE A 543 66.81 26.41 30.40
C ILE A 543 66.57 26.51 28.89
N GLN A 544 67.41 25.88 28.09
CA GLN A 544 67.24 25.82 26.64
C GLN A 544 65.94 25.08 26.25
N GLU A 545 65.63 23.97 26.92
CA GLU A 545 64.37 23.24 26.72
C GLU A 545 63.15 24.08 27.11
N LEU A 546 63.21 24.80 28.24
CA LEU A 546 62.15 25.72 28.66
C LEU A 546 61.97 26.87 27.66
N TYR A 547 63.05 27.48 27.17
CA TYR A 547 63.00 28.52 26.14
C TYR A 547 62.32 28.01 24.86
N LEU A 548 62.73 26.84 24.36
CA LEU A 548 62.17 26.25 23.14
C LEU A 548 60.69 25.90 23.32
N THR A 549 60.31 25.33 24.47
CA THR A 549 58.92 24.99 24.78
C THR A 549 58.05 26.24 24.85
N SER A 550 58.43 27.24 25.64
CA SER A 550 57.68 28.51 25.74
C SER A 550 57.61 29.24 24.40
N LYS A 551 58.68 29.19 23.58
CA LYS A 551 58.68 29.78 22.23
C LYS A 551 57.69 29.08 21.31
N LYS A 552 57.65 27.75 21.33
CA LYS A 552 56.69 26.97 20.54
C LYS A 552 55.25 27.28 20.97
N THR A 553 54.96 27.32 22.26
CA THR A 553 53.63 27.71 22.78
C THR A 553 53.26 29.14 22.35
N LEU A 554 54.21 30.08 22.36
CA LEU A 554 53.99 31.44 21.87
C LEU A 554 53.65 31.46 20.37
N GLU A 555 54.36 30.67 19.55
CA GLU A 555 54.06 30.52 18.11
C GLU A 555 52.65 29.94 17.88
N GLU A 556 52.23 28.95 18.67
CA GLU A 556 50.86 28.39 18.64
C GLU A 556 49.82 29.44 19.01
N ARG A 557 50.05 30.27 20.05
CA ARG A 557 49.13 31.35 20.45
C ARG A 557 49.07 32.50 19.45
N LEU A 558 50.20 32.83 18.81
CA LEU A 558 50.23 33.80 17.71
C LEU A 558 49.46 33.28 16.49
N TYR A 559 49.51 31.97 16.23
CA TYR A 559 48.69 31.34 15.20
C TYR A 559 47.19 31.38 15.56
N ASP A 560 46.82 31.09 16.81
CA ASP A 560 45.43 31.24 17.29
C ASP A 560 44.93 32.69 17.13
N ARG A 561 45.79 33.68 17.37
CA ARG A 561 45.46 35.11 17.16
C ARG A 561 45.16 35.39 15.69
N SER A 562 45.89 34.80 14.75
CA SER A 562 45.60 34.97 13.31
C SER A 562 44.24 34.39 12.90
N ARG A 563 43.73 33.40 13.64
CA ARG A 563 42.43 32.75 13.41
C ARG A 563 41.25 33.51 14.01
N LEU A 564 41.50 34.57 14.79
CA LEU A 564 40.46 35.52 15.20
C LEU A 564 39.98 36.38 14.03
N GLU A 565 40.75 36.46 12.93
CA GLU A 565 40.32 37.01 11.66
C GLU A 565 39.78 35.89 10.76
N LEU A 566 38.45 35.80 10.63
CA LEU A 566 37.81 34.83 9.74
C LEU A 566 37.84 35.37 8.31
N ARG A 567 38.61 34.72 7.45
CA ARG A 567 38.78 35.08 6.03
C ARG A 567 38.16 34.05 5.09
N ALA A 568 37.66 34.51 3.95
CA ALA A 568 37.04 33.67 2.93
C ALA A 568 38.06 32.71 2.27
N PRO A 569 37.91 31.39 2.34
CA PRO A 569 38.85 30.44 1.72
C PRO A 569 38.71 30.39 0.18
N MET A 570 37.58 30.85 -0.35
CA MET A 570 37.26 30.87 -1.77
C MET A 570 36.43 32.12 -2.12
N ALA A 571 36.40 32.48 -3.41
CA ALA A 571 35.48 33.49 -3.91
C ALA A 571 34.08 32.88 -4.11
N GLY A 572 33.03 33.61 -3.74
CA GLY A 572 31.65 33.13 -3.82
C GLY A 572 30.65 34.09 -3.22
N LEU A 573 29.40 33.64 -3.11
CA LEU A 573 28.34 34.36 -2.41
C LEU A 573 28.31 33.91 -0.94
N VAL A 574 28.12 34.86 -0.02
CA VAL A 574 27.89 34.56 1.40
C VAL A 574 26.47 34.03 1.55
N LEU A 575 26.33 32.75 1.82
CA LEU A 575 25.05 32.10 2.09
C LEU A 575 24.66 32.33 3.56
N PRO A 576 23.36 32.56 3.83
CA PRO A 576 22.90 32.82 5.19
C PRO A 576 23.17 31.59 6.09
N PRO A 577 23.76 31.79 7.27
CA PRO A 577 23.98 30.72 8.23
C PRO A 577 22.68 30.25 8.87
N THR A 578 22.74 29.13 9.59
CA THR A 578 21.59 28.56 10.29
C THR A 578 21.03 29.55 11.32
N TRP A 579 19.73 29.85 11.23
CA TRP A 579 19.05 30.74 12.18
C TRP A 579 18.81 30.02 13.52
N ILE A 580 19.19 30.66 14.63
CA ILE A 580 19.01 30.11 15.98
C ILE A 580 17.81 30.81 16.66
N PRO A 581 16.78 30.06 17.10
CA PRO A 581 15.68 30.65 17.83
C PRO A 581 16.14 31.20 19.18
N HIS A 582 15.58 32.35 19.54
CA HIS A 582 15.75 32.90 20.87
C HIS A 582 15.23 31.91 21.92
N LYS A 583 16.07 31.53 22.87
CA LYS A 583 15.69 30.70 24.02
C LYS A 583 15.74 31.56 25.26
N GLU A 584 14.60 31.73 25.90
CA GLU A 584 14.56 32.24 27.27
C GLU A 584 15.14 31.17 28.19
N ASP A 585 16.23 31.50 28.88
CA ASP A 585 16.85 30.59 29.85
C ASP A 585 16.06 30.67 31.17
N PRO A 586 15.40 29.58 31.61
CA PRO A 586 14.63 29.58 32.85
C PRO A 586 15.50 29.81 34.11
N ASP A 587 16.82 29.61 34.01
CA ASP A 587 17.76 29.82 35.13
C ASP A 587 18.25 31.28 35.25
N GLY A 588 17.74 32.20 34.42
CA GLY A 588 18.06 33.62 34.51
C GLY A 588 19.49 34.00 34.10
N ARG A 589 20.19 33.11 33.39
CA ARG A 589 21.46 33.44 32.74
C ARG A 589 21.20 34.36 31.54
N LEU A 590 22.15 35.24 31.25
CA LEU A 590 22.09 36.06 30.04
C LEU A 590 22.01 35.12 28.83
N PRO A 591 21.01 35.28 27.94
CA PRO A 591 20.88 34.42 26.77
C PRO A 591 22.13 34.57 25.88
N ALA A 592 22.55 33.46 25.28
CA ALA A 592 23.53 33.48 24.20
C ALA A 592 22.97 34.29 23.01
N TRP A 593 23.83 34.60 22.04
CA TRP A 593 23.38 35.24 20.81
C TRP A 593 22.28 34.40 20.12
N SER A 594 21.35 35.07 19.45
CA SER A 594 20.24 34.46 18.73
C SER A 594 20.10 35.09 17.36
N GLY A 595 19.34 34.46 16.46
CA GLY A 595 19.30 34.87 15.06
C GLY A 595 20.48 34.28 14.29
N THR A 596 21.16 35.12 13.50
CA THR A 596 22.37 34.73 12.75
C THR A 596 23.63 35.43 13.29
N PRO A 597 24.81 34.78 13.26
CA PRO A 597 26.07 35.41 13.71
C PRO A 597 26.40 36.73 13.02
N LEU A 598 25.93 36.91 11.78
CA LEU A 598 26.21 38.09 10.94
C LEU A 598 25.24 39.26 11.19
N GLU A 599 24.24 39.11 12.07
CA GLU A 599 23.36 40.24 12.42
C GLU A 599 24.09 41.29 13.26
N GLN A 600 23.86 42.57 12.94
CA GLN A 600 24.44 43.69 13.69
C GLN A 600 24.03 43.71 15.18
N SER A 601 22.88 43.12 15.53
CA SER A 601 22.43 42.95 16.92
C SER A 601 23.37 42.07 17.76
N ASN A 602 24.14 41.20 17.11
CA ASN A 602 25.08 40.28 17.75
C ASN A 602 26.51 40.85 17.86
N LEU A 603 26.73 42.11 17.43
CA LEU A 603 27.99 42.80 17.69
C LEU A 603 28.27 42.87 19.19
N GLY A 604 29.46 42.43 19.58
CA GLY A 604 29.86 42.31 20.97
C GLY A 604 29.43 41.01 21.66
N ALA A 605 28.78 40.07 20.97
CA ALA A 605 28.52 38.73 21.49
C ALA A 605 29.78 37.85 21.49
N THR A 606 29.85 36.89 22.39
CA THR A 606 30.94 35.90 22.43
C THR A 606 30.58 34.70 21.55
N LEU A 607 31.43 34.37 20.59
CA LEU A 607 31.30 33.16 19.77
C LEU A 607 32.27 32.09 20.28
N GLU A 608 31.76 30.89 20.51
CA GLU A 608 32.52 29.73 20.98
C GLU A 608 32.80 28.75 19.82
N PRO A 609 33.85 27.92 19.92
CA PRO A 609 34.14 26.87 18.96
C PRO A 609 33.11 25.74 19.00
N ASN A 610 31.97 25.95 18.33
CA ASN A 610 30.87 25.00 18.21
C ASN A 610 30.76 24.50 16.77
N ASN A 611 29.99 23.44 16.54
CA ASN A 611 29.67 22.92 15.20
C ASN A 611 28.73 23.83 14.38
N ILE A 612 28.62 25.11 14.74
CA ILE A 612 27.73 26.07 14.08
C ILE A 612 28.61 26.97 13.19
N PRO A 613 28.43 26.94 11.86
CA PRO A 613 29.17 27.81 10.97
C PRO A 613 28.70 29.26 11.13
N VAL A 614 29.65 30.19 11.09
CA VAL A 614 29.41 31.64 11.04
C VAL A 614 28.75 32.04 9.73
N CYS A 615 29.22 31.47 8.63
CA CYS A 615 28.67 31.61 7.29
C CYS A 615 29.16 30.48 6.40
N GLU A 616 28.54 30.35 5.24
CA GLU A 616 28.93 29.41 4.19
C GLU A 616 29.15 30.19 2.90
N ILE A 617 30.25 29.93 2.18
CA ILE A 617 30.58 30.64 0.95
C ILE A 617 30.47 29.65 -0.21
N GLY A 618 29.65 29.97 -1.22
CA GLY A 618 29.47 29.12 -2.40
C GLY A 618 28.79 29.86 -3.55
N TRP A 619 28.71 29.22 -4.71
CA TRP A 619 28.03 29.78 -5.89
C TRP A 619 26.60 29.25 -6.00
N LEU A 620 25.64 30.14 -6.29
CA LEU A 620 24.23 29.76 -6.50
C LEU A 620 24.01 28.92 -7.77
N GLU A 621 24.96 28.96 -8.71
CA GLU A 621 24.88 28.26 -9.99
C GLU A 621 25.30 26.78 -9.89
N SER A 622 25.94 26.39 -8.79
CA SER A 622 26.46 25.04 -8.54
C SER A 622 25.70 24.40 -7.37
N MET A 623 24.44 24.03 -7.62
CA MET A 623 23.60 23.35 -6.63
C MET A 623 23.54 21.85 -6.92
N GLU A 624 23.49 21.05 -5.86
CA GLU A 624 23.19 19.62 -5.92
C GLU A 624 22.06 19.27 -4.97
N ALA A 625 21.31 18.23 -5.30
CA ALA A 625 20.32 17.64 -4.43
C ALA A 625 20.95 16.40 -3.77
N ASN A 626 21.08 16.46 -2.46
CA ASN A 626 21.47 15.34 -1.63
C ASN A 626 20.23 14.50 -1.31
N VAL A 627 20.10 13.37 -2.00
CA VAL A 627 18.98 12.43 -1.91
C VAL A 627 19.29 11.36 -0.87
N VAL A 628 18.33 11.08 0.01
CA VAL A 628 18.45 10.04 1.04
C VAL A 628 17.83 8.74 0.54
N ILE A 629 18.67 7.72 0.38
CA ILE A 629 18.29 6.40 -0.13
C ILE A 629 18.34 5.37 0.99
N ASP A 630 17.23 4.69 1.26
CA ASP A 630 17.16 3.63 2.27
C ASP A 630 17.86 2.34 1.78
N GLN A 631 18.48 1.59 2.70
CA GLN A 631 19.14 0.31 2.44
C GLN A 631 18.27 -0.69 1.66
N SER A 632 16.95 -0.68 1.88
CA SER A 632 16.03 -1.59 1.20
C SER A 632 15.91 -1.32 -0.30
N VAL A 633 16.26 -0.11 -0.76
CA VAL A 633 16.11 0.33 -2.15
C VAL A 633 17.40 0.68 -2.88
N ILE A 634 18.53 0.82 -2.17
CA ILE A 634 19.85 1.12 -2.77
C ILE A 634 20.22 0.18 -3.92
N ASP A 635 19.82 -1.09 -3.78
CA ASP A 635 20.02 -2.17 -4.74
C ASP A 635 19.34 -1.94 -6.11
N PHE A 636 18.34 -1.06 -6.18
CA PHE A 636 17.59 -0.72 -7.40
C PHE A 636 18.10 0.55 -8.07
N VAL A 637 18.96 1.31 -7.41
CA VAL A 637 19.42 2.61 -7.87
C VAL A 637 20.86 2.49 -8.34
N SER A 638 21.22 3.20 -9.41
CA SER A 638 22.58 3.22 -9.93
C SER A 638 22.95 4.61 -10.41
N ALA A 639 24.25 4.94 -10.36
CA ALA A 639 24.79 6.13 -11.00
C ALA A 639 24.35 6.17 -12.48
N GLY A 640 23.94 7.36 -12.93
CA GLY A 640 23.35 7.61 -14.24
C GLY A 640 21.81 7.48 -14.31
N ASP A 641 21.12 7.05 -13.26
CA ASP A 641 19.66 7.01 -13.25
C ASP A 641 19.06 8.44 -13.28
N ARG A 642 18.00 8.62 -14.08
CA ARG A 642 17.27 9.90 -14.19
C ARG A 642 16.45 10.14 -12.93
N VAL A 643 16.48 11.36 -12.42
CA VAL A 643 15.77 11.76 -11.20
C VAL A 643 14.83 12.92 -11.50
N GLU A 644 13.55 12.78 -11.17
CA GLU A 644 12.58 13.88 -11.14
C GLU A 644 12.48 14.40 -9.70
N LEU A 645 12.71 15.68 -9.50
CA LEU A 645 12.75 16.35 -8.21
C LEU A 645 11.58 17.30 -8.09
N LYS A 646 10.78 17.12 -7.04
CA LYS A 646 9.62 17.94 -6.76
C LYS A 646 9.79 18.61 -5.41
N PHE A 647 9.77 19.93 -5.39
CA PHE A 647 9.97 20.74 -4.20
C PHE A 647 8.66 20.93 -3.43
N ASP A 648 8.73 20.96 -2.10
CA ASP A 648 7.57 21.23 -1.24
C ASP A 648 7.00 22.64 -1.49
N GLU A 649 7.90 23.62 -1.68
CA GLU A 649 7.56 25.02 -1.89
C GLU A 649 7.06 25.31 -3.32
N MET A 650 7.39 24.44 -4.29
CA MET A 650 7.04 24.59 -5.71
C MET A 650 6.36 23.31 -6.22
N PRO A 651 5.13 23.00 -5.78
CA PRO A 651 4.44 21.75 -6.09
C PRO A 651 3.98 21.64 -7.56
N HIS A 652 4.07 22.73 -8.34
CA HIS A 652 3.71 22.75 -9.76
C HIS A 652 4.89 22.51 -10.69
N ASP A 653 6.12 22.72 -10.20
CA ASP A 653 7.34 22.60 -10.99
C ASP A 653 8.04 21.27 -10.68
N THR A 654 8.73 20.72 -11.67
CA THR A 654 9.54 19.51 -11.51
C THR A 654 10.89 19.78 -12.14
N CYS A 655 11.95 19.64 -11.34
CA CYS A 655 13.32 19.72 -11.83
C CYS A 655 13.81 18.32 -12.20
N GLU A 656 14.60 18.23 -13.25
CA GLU A 656 15.23 16.97 -13.64
C GLU A 656 16.70 17.01 -13.26
N GLY A 657 17.21 15.87 -12.81
CA GLY A 657 18.61 15.67 -12.48
C GLY A 657 19.07 14.26 -12.84
N VAL A 658 20.37 14.03 -12.72
CA VAL A 658 20.99 12.72 -12.91
C VAL A 658 21.73 12.35 -11.62
N LEU A 659 21.56 11.12 -11.18
CA LEU A 659 22.29 10.58 -10.05
C LEU A 659 23.77 10.40 -10.43
N ILE A 660 24.69 11.09 -9.76
CA ILE A 660 26.13 11.00 -10.06
C ILE A 660 26.76 9.88 -9.26
N ASP A 661 26.58 9.93 -7.95
CA ASP A 661 27.27 9.03 -7.02
C ASP A 661 26.39 8.70 -5.81
N ILE A 662 26.65 7.54 -5.22
CA ILE A 662 26.00 7.06 -4.00
C ILE A 662 27.11 6.81 -2.98
N SER A 663 27.06 7.54 -1.87
CA SER A 663 28.04 7.39 -0.80
C SER A 663 28.06 5.94 -0.30
N PRO A 664 29.25 5.32 -0.20
CA PRO A 664 29.39 3.97 0.38
C PRO A 664 29.21 3.96 1.90
N GLU A 665 29.28 5.13 2.54
CA GLU A 665 29.17 5.29 3.99
C GLU A 665 27.72 5.50 4.44
N GLU A 666 27.36 4.89 5.56
CA GLU A 666 26.04 5.07 6.15
C GLU A 666 25.87 6.49 6.73
N MET A 667 24.69 7.06 6.55
CA MET A 667 24.34 8.35 7.12
C MET A 667 24.22 8.25 8.65
N HIS A 668 25.17 8.86 9.36
CA HIS A 668 25.17 8.91 10.82
C HIS A 668 24.32 10.02 11.43
N SER A 669 24.11 11.12 10.70
CA SER A 669 23.28 12.26 11.11
C SER A 669 22.36 12.70 9.97
N ALA A 670 21.10 12.94 10.29
CA ALA A 670 20.12 13.43 9.34
C ALA A 670 20.16 14.97 9.28
N PRO A 671 20.11 15.57 8.07
CA PRO A 671 19.92 17.02 7.94
C PRO A 671 18.64 17.44 8.65
N VAL A 672 18.71 18.49 9.48
CA VAL A 672 17.59 18.96 10.32
C VAL A 672 16.34 19.19 9.48
N ASN A 673 16.50 19.78 8.28
CA ASN A 673 15.42 20.11 7.36
C ASN A 673 14.67 18.89 6.82
N LEU A 674 15.29 17.71 6.82
CA LEU A 674 14.66 16.47 6.38
C LEU A 674 13.92 15.75 7.50
N THR A 675 14.22 16.07 8.76
CA THR A 675 13.66 15.34 9.91
C THR A 675 12.17 15.59 10.10
N ALA A 676 11.44 14.55 10.54
CA ALA A 676 10.03 14.63 10.88
C ALA A 676 9.70 15.74 11.91
N LYS A 677 10.62 16.05 12.83
CA LYS A 677 10.45 17.12 13.82
C LYS A 677 10.46 18.52 13.20
N ALA A 678 11.21 18.72 12.12
CA ALA A 678 11.24 19.96 11.34
C ALA A 678 10.21 19.96 10.20
N GLY A 679 9.25 19.01 10.22
CA GLY A 679 8.22 18.86 9.20
C GLY A 679 8.71 18.22 7.89
N GLY A 680 9.88 17.57 7.88
CA GLY A 680 10.36 16.79 6.73
C GLY A 680 9.89 15.33 6.79
N ASP A 681 10.11 14.58 5.70
CA ASP A 681 9.59 13.21 5.56
C ASP A 681 10.54 12.12 6.10
N LEU A 682 11.75 12.47 6.56
CA LEU A 682 12.71 11.50 7.07
C LEU A 682 12.42 11.18 8.54
N ALA A 683 12.12 9.91 8.81
CA ALA A 683 11.98 9.40 10.17
C ALA A 683 13.34 9.32 10.87
N THR A 684 13.47 10.01 12.01
CA THR A 684 14.70 10.06 12.80
C THR A 684 14.48 9.67 14.26
N LYS A 685 15.57 9.30 14.93
CA LYS A 685 15.65 9.08 16.37
C LYS A 685 16.79 9.94 16.94
N PRO A 686 16.55 10.69 18.04
CA PRO A 686 17.61 11.45 18.68
C PRO A 686 18.62 10.52 19.36
N ASP A 687 19.89 10.80 19.15
CA ASP A 687 21.04 10.24 19.86
C ASP A 687 21.19 10.92 21.24
N PRO A 688 21.92 10.36 22.25
CA PRO A 688 22.13 11.02 23.55
C PRO A 688 22.78 12.41 23.46
N SER A 689 23.47 12.70 22.35
CA SER A 689 24.02 14.01 22.00
C SER A 689 22.99 15.04 21.52
N GLY A 690 21.73 14.63 21.31
CA GLY A 690 20.67 15.47 20.74
C GLY A 690 20.65 15.53 19.21
N THR A 691 21.63 14.90 18.55
CA THR A 691 21.68 14.82 17.08
C THR A 691 20.66 13.80 16.56
N GLU A 692 19.92 14.17 15.51
CA GLU A 692 18.93 13.28 14.90
C GLU A 692 19.63 12.28 13.97
N LYS A 693 19.49 10.98 14.24
CA LYS A 693 19.98 9.89 13.38
C LYS A 693 18.80 9.29 12.59
N PRO A 694 18.97 8.90 11.32
CA PRO A 694 17.93 8.16 10.58
C PRO A 694 17.48 6.91 11.34
N LEU A 695 16.17 6.62 11.31
CA LEU A 695 15.60 5.44 11.97
C LEU A 695 16.06 4.13 11.32
N TYR A 696 16.28 4.17 10.00
CA TYR A 696 16.76 3.06 9.17
C TYR A 696 18.15 3.39 8.60
N THR A 697 18.92 2.37 8.23
CA THR A 697 20.20 2.57 7.54
C THR A 697 19.95 3.21 6.18
N SER A 698 20.46 4.43 6.02
CA SER A 698 20.27 5.24 4.82
C SER A 698 21.62 5.73 4.29
N TYR A 699 21.68 5.97 2.99
CA TYR A 699 22.84 6.44 2.25
C TYR A 699 22.52 7.77 1.59
N LEU A 700 23.53 8.63 1.45
CA LEU A 700 23.43 9.85 0.67
C LEU A 700 23.77 9.58 -0.78
N ALA A 701 22.99 10.12 -1.70
CA ALA A 701 23.31 10.11 -3.11
C ALA A 701 23.20 11.52 -3.69
N GLN A 702 24.18 11.87 -4.52
CA GLN A 702 24.30 13.21 -5.11
C GLN A 702 23.57 13.24 -6.45
N VAL A 703 22.66 14.19 -6.59
CA VAL A 703 21.96 14.48 -7.84
C VAL A 703 22.31 15.88 -8.29
N LEU A 704 22.86 16.01 -9.48
CA LEU A 704 23.18 17.32 -10.02
C LEU A 704 21.90 18.10 -10.36
N LEU A 705 21.81 19.33 -9.88
CA LEU A 705 20.75 20.27 -10.26
C LEU A 705 21.30 21.24 -11.29
N GLY A 706 20.50 21.55 -12.30
CA GLY A 706 20.96 22.40 -13.39
C GLY A 706 21.35 21.57 -14.61
N VAL A 707 20.85 22.04 -15.74
CA VAL A 707 20.61 21.23 -16.91
C VAL A 707 21.90 20.97 -17.70
N TYR A 708 22.56 19.88 -17.37
CA TYR A 708 23.53 19.25 -18.26
C TYR A 708 22.85 18.08 -18.96
N GLY A 709 22.49 18.25 -20.22
CA GLY A 709 21.89 17.18 -21.02
C GLY A 709 21.03 17.66 -22.17
N HIS A 710 21.04 16.87 -23.23
CA HIS A 710 20.22 17.06 -24.42
C HIS A 710 18.73 17.12 -24.09
N GLY A 711 17.97 17.96 -24.79
CA GLY A 711 16.51 17.82 -24.84
C GLY A 711 16.11 16.43 -25.36
N LEU A 712 14.89 15.97 -25.04
CA LEU A 712 14.36 14.63 -25.37
C LEU A 712 14.53 14.20 -26.85
N ASP A 713 14.69 15.16 -27.76
CA ASP A 713 14.86 14.94 -29.20
C ASP A 713 16.32 15.11 -29.71
N TYR A 714 17.31 15.23 -28.83
CA TYR A 714 18.72 15.56 -29.16
C TYR A 714 18.94 16.90 -29.89
N GLN A 715 17.89 17.71 -30.08
CA GLN A 715 17.91 18.99 -30.79
C GLN A 715 18.19 20.21 -29.91
N VAL A 716 18.37 20.01 -28.60
CA VAL A 716 18.58 21.10 -27.64
C VAL A 716 19.83 20.83 -26.84
N LEU A 717 20.79 21.76 -26.86
CA LEU A 717 22.06 21.69 -26.14
C LEU A 717 22.12 22.85 -25.13
N ARG A 718 22.35 22.53 -23.86
CA ARG A 718 22.47 23.51 -22.77
C ARG A 718 23.87 23.43 -22.19
N GLY A 719 24.53 24.58 -22.04
CA GLY A 719 25.91 24.64 -21.58
C GLY A 719 26.35 26.04 -21.22
N LYS A 720 27.57 26.15 -20.71
CA LYS A 720 28.19 27.42 -20.32
C LYS A 720 28.99 28.00 -21.49
N LEU A 721 28.72 29.25 -21.83
CA LEU A 721 29.45 30.00 -22.86
C LEU A 721 30.79 30.50 -22.29
N GLU A 722 31.89 30.20 -22.95
CA GLU A 722 33.26 30.58 -22.59
C GLU A 722 33.93 31.29 -23.78
N ASN A 723 34.62 32.40 -23.57
CA ASN A 723 35.44 33.06 -24.59
C ASN A 723 36.94 32.95 -24.22
N PRO A 724 37.58 31.80 -24.44
CA PRO A 724 38.91 31.50 -23.92
C PRO A 724 40.05 32.35 -24.51
N GLY A 725 39.78 33.30 -25.42
CA GLY A 725 40.83 34.13 -26.03
C GLY A 725 40.43 35.57 -26.39
N GLY A 726 39.24 36.05 -26.02
CA GLY A 726 38.75 37.38 -26.42
C GLY A 726 38.64 37.59 -27.94
N GLY A 727 38.65 36.50 -28.72
CA GLY A 727 38.66 36.50 -30.18
C GLY A 727 37.30 36.19 -30.81
N GLU A 728 37.30 35.85 -32.10
CA GLU A 728 36.10 35.58 -32.92
C GLU A 728 35.43 34.21 -32.66
N THR A 729 35.89 33.44 -31.67
CA THR A 729 35.37 32.10 -31.39
C THR A 729 34.94 31.94 -29.94
N TRP A 730 33.71 31.49 -29.74
CA TRP A 730 33.14 31.13 -28.44
C TRP A 730 33.12 29.61 -28.26
N ARG A 731 33.25 29.14 -27.02
CA ARG A 731 33.17 27.74 -26.64
C ARG A 731 31.94 27.52 -25.77
N ILE A 732 31.28 26.39 -25.91
CA ILE A 732 30.22 25.95 -25.00
C ILE A 732 30.63 24.64 -24.36
N SER A 733 30.73 24.63 -23.04
CA SER A 733 31.03 23.42 -22.25
C SER A 733 29.71 22.77 -21.81
N TYR A 734 29.54 21.47 -22.07
CA TYR A 734 28.38 20.64 -21.69
C TYR A 734 28.81 19.24 -21.24
N LEU A 735 27.94 18.53 -20.50
CA LEU A 735 28.21 17.17 -20.04
C LEU A 735 27.51 16.17 -20.99
N PRO A 736 28.24 15.29 -21.69
CA PRO A 736 27.62 14.30 -22.57
C PRO A 736 26.96 13.16 -21.75
N PRO A 737 25.84 12.58 -22.23
CA PRO A 737 25.27 11.37 -21.64
C PRO A 737 26.22 10.19 -21.85
N GLU A 738 26.50 9.42 -20.78
CA GLU A 738 27.53 8.36 -20.72
C GLU A 738 27.36 7.18 -21.70
N SER A 739 26.37 7.17 -22.60
CA SER A 739 26.24 6.13 -23.62
C SER A 739 26.89 6.45 -24.98
N GLU A 740 27.33 7.69 -25.22
CA GLU A 740 27.98 8.08 -26.48
C GLU A 740 29.32 8.77 -26.22
N LYS A 741 30.39 8.29 -26.88
CA LYS A 741 31.64 9.04 -26.98
C LYS A 741 31.39 10.24 -27.89
N ASP A 742 31.15 11.40 -27.30
CA ASP A 742 31.13 12.65 -28.04
C ASP A 742 32.53 12.95 -28.60
N GLU A 743 32.63 13.14 -29.93
CA GLU A 743 33.88 13.48 -30.62
C GLU A 743 34.47 14.81 -30.16
N HIS A 744 33.66 15.69 -29.56
CA HIS A 744 34.04 17.04 -29.15
C HIS A 744 34.33 17.17 -27.64
N GLY A 745 34.34 16.06 -26.91
CA GLY A 745 34.78 16.01 -25.52
C GLY A 745 33.96 16.88 -24.55
N GLY A 746 32.66 17.07 -24.82
CA GLY A 746 31.81 17.93 -23.99
C GLY A 746 32.03 19.43 -24.23
N SER A 747 32.54 19.81 -25.41
CA SER A 747 32.67 21.22 -25.78
C SER A 747 32.33 21.48 -27.24
N PHE A 748 31.55 22.53 -27.54
CA PHE A 748 31.19 22.93 -28.90
C PHE A 748 31.73 24.34 -29.22
N LEU A 749 32.25 24.56 -30.43
CA LEU A 749 32.75 25.89 -30.84
C LEU A 749 31.71 26.63 -31.67
N LEU A 750 31.50 27.90 -31.35
CA LEU A 750 30.64 28.84 -32.05
C LEU A 750 31.46 29.98 -32.65
N ASP A 751 31.03 30.42 -33.83
CA ASP A 751 31.55 31.63 -34.47
C ASP A 751 30.94 32.88 -33.81
N ALA A 752 31.69 33.98 -33.71
CA ALA A 752 31.25 35.21 -33.02
C ALA A 752 30.00 35.83 -33.66
N SER A 753 29.75 35.57 -34.95
CA SER A 753 28.54 36.00 -35.65
C SER A 753 27.26 35.31 -35.16
N ALA A 754 27.38 34.15 -34.52
CA ALA A 754 26.27 33.36 -34.02
C ALA A 754 25.84 33.71 -32.59
N VAL A 755 26.70 34.44 -31.85
CA VAL A 755 26.46 34.85 -30.46
C VAL A 755 26.03 36.33 -30.45
N PRO A 756 24.76 36.66 -30.17
CA PRO A 756 24.32 38.05 -30.10
C PRO A 756 25.13 38.83 -29.05
N TRP A 757 25.35 40.14 -29.27
CA TRP A 757 26.10 41.02 -28.34
C TRP A 757 25.55 41.07 -26.90
N THR A 758 24.37 40.48 -26.65
CA THR A 758 23.70 40.41 -25.34
C THR A 758 24.25 39.31 -24.43
N TYR A 759 25.12 38.44 -24.96
CA TYR A 759 25.70 37.30 -24.26
C TYR A 759 27.18 37.57 -23.97
N GLY A 760 27.59 37.34 -22.72
CA GLY A 760 28.95 37.54 -22.22
C GLY A 760 29.64 36.23 -21.83
N ASP A 761 30.94 36.32 -21.58
CA ASP A 761 31.75 35.21 -21.06
C ASP A 761 31.19 34.72 -19.72
N GLY A 762 30.90 33.43 -19.61
CA GLY A 762 30.26 32.79 -18.48
C GLY A 762 28.74 32.67 -18.53
N ASP A 763 28.05 33.22 -19.54
CA ASP A 763 26.59 33.12 -19.65
C ASP A 763 26.13 31.68 -19.93
N TYR A 764 25.06 31.24 -19.26
CA TYR A 764 24.41 29.95 -19.55
C TYR A 764 23.38 30.10 -20.65
N VAL A 765 23.51 29.27 -21.69
CA VAL A 765 22.71 29.36 -22.90
C VAL A 765 22.06 28.02 -23.26
N GLU A 766 20.83 28.10 -23.76
CA GLU A 766 20.19 27.02 -24.49
C GLU A 766 20.35 27.29 -25.99
N ILE A 767 20.87 26.30 -26.73
CA ILE A 767 20.89 26.29 -28.19
C ILE A 767 19.87 25.27 -28.67
N ARG A 768 19.02 25.68 -29.62
CA ARG A 768 18.16 24.77 -30.38
C ARG A 768 18.67 24.64 -31.81
N GLY A 769 18.81 23.41 -32.30
CA GLY A 769 19.25 23.13 -33.67
C GLY A 769 19.12 21.66 -34.07
N GLN A 770 19.05 21.38 -35.38
CA GLN A 770 19.22 20.03 -35.92
C GLN A 770 20.70 19.76 -36.17
N ILE A 771 21.21 18.63 -35.68
CA ILE A 771 22.56 18.15 -36.00
C ILE A 771 22.52 17.68 -37.46
N GLY A 772 22.99 18.52 -38.37
CA GLY A 772 23.12 18.17 -39.79
C GLY A 772 24.36 17.34 -40.04
N ASP A 773 24.24 16.32 -40.90
CA ASP A 773 25.38 15.60 -41.45
C ASP A 773 26.35 16.57 -42.14
N HIS A 774 27.64 16.26 -42.04
CA HIS A 774 28.77 17.08 -42.45
C HIS A 774 28.56 17.87 -43.76
N ASN A 775 28.90 19.16 -43.68
CA ASN A 775 28.96 20.17 -44.73
C ASN A 775 27.65 20.86 -45.14
N GLN A 776 27.64 22.18 -44.85
CA GLN A 776 26.83 23.27 -45.41
C GLN A 776 25.72 23.87 -44.53
N ALA A 777 26.15 24.91 -43.80
CA ALA A 777 25.60 26.27 -43.79
C ALA A 777 24.15 26.50 -43.36
N TYR A 778 24.05 27.27 -42.26
CA TYR A 778 22.87 27.95 -41.69
C TYR A 778 21.81 27.09 -41.00
N VAL A 779 22.16 26.66 -39.78
CA VAL A 779 21.16 26.33 -38.75
C VAL A 779 20.76 27.62 -38.06
N VAL A 780 19.45 27.90 -37.99
CA VAL A 780 18.91 28.98 -37.16
C VAL A 780 19.18 28.64 -35.70
N GLN A 781 20.28 29.15 -35.16
CA GLN A 781 20.62 29.02 -33.75
C GLN A 781 19.82 30.06 -32.96
N GLU A 782 18.76 29.62 -32.29
CA GLU A 782 18.12 30.45 -31.29
C GLU A 782 18.87 30.24 -29.95
N ILE A 783 19.63 31.26 -29.54
CA ILE A 783 20.31 31.30 -28.25
C ILE A 783 19.37 31.99 -27.26
N ARG A 784 19.04 31.31 -26.14
CA ARG A 784 18.20 31.86 -25.07
C ARG A 784 18.91 31.79 -23.71
N LYS A 785 18.88 32.88 -22.92
CA LYS A 785 19.38 32.89 -21.52
C LYS A 785 18.52 32.01 -20.62
N LEU A 786 19.14 31.07 -19.92
CA LEU A 786 18.51 30.23 -18.89
C LEU A 786 18.40 30.99 -17.56
N HIS A 787 17.60 32.06 -17.52
CA HIS A 787 17.64 33.04 -16.44
C HIS A 787 16.60 32.84 -15.32
N GLU A 788 15.59 31.97 -15.49
CA GLU A 788 14.47 31.86 -14.55
C GLU A 788 14.55 30.72 -13.53
N ILE A 789 15.06 29.54 -13.91
CA ILE A 789 15.05 28.36 -13.00
C ILE A 789 16.18 28.45 -11.94
N ASN A 790 17.37 28.92 -12.31
CA ASN A 790 18.49 29.08 -11.36
C ASN A 790 18.28 30.20 -10.32
N LYS A 791 17.38 31.16 -10.57
CA LYS A 791 17.04 32.20 -9.58
C LYS A 791 16.16 31.67 -8.44
N MET A 792 15.56 30.49 -8.60
CA MET A 792 14.64 29.91 -7.62
C MET A 792 15.29 28.87 -6.72
N LEU A 793 16.42 28.26 -7.13
CA LEU A 793 17.14 27.29 -6.31
C LEU A 793 17.84 27.99 -5.14
N ARG A 794 17.53 27.55 -3.92
CA ARG A 794 18.14 28.04 -2.68
C ARG A 794 18.64 26.85 -1.85
N PRO A 795 19.75 27.02 -1.11
CA PRO A 795 20.17 26.00 -0.15
C PRO A 795 19.07 25.72 0.87
N GLY A 796 18.92 24.46 1.25
CA GLY A 796 17.95 24.00 2.24
C GLY A 796 16.56 23.68 1.68
N LEU A 797 16.28 23.97 0.40
CA LEU A 797 15.06 23.49 -0.26
C LEU A 797 14.97 21.97 -0.15
N ARG A 798 13.77 21.46 0.11
CA ARG A 798 13.52 20.03 0.27
C ARG A 798 12.34 19.58 -0.58
N GLY A 799 12.24 18.26 -0.75
CA GLY A 799 11.06 17.63 -1.32
C GLY A 799 11.26 16.16 -1.63
N LEU A 800 10.53 15.68 -2.63
CA LEU A 800 10.52 14.28 -3.05
C LEU A 800 11.22 14.09 -4.39
N ALA A 801 12.19 13.18 -4.40
CA ALA A 801 12.94 12.72 -5.56
C ALA A 801 12.35 11.39 -6.05
N LYS A 802 12.00 11.32 -7.32
CA LYS A 802 11.60 10.10 -8.02
C LYS A 802 12.73 9.65 -8.93
N ILE A 803 13.45 8.63 -8.49
CA ILE A 803 14.55 8.02 -9.24
C ILE A 803 13.97 6.95 -10.16
N HIS A 804 14.17 7.10 -11.46
CA HIS A 804 13.78 6.12 -12.47
C HIS A 804 14.85 5.04 -12.61
N ALA A 805 14.66 3.94 -11.91
CA ALA A 805 15.54 2.78 -12.00
C ALA A 805 15.43 2.10 -13.37
N ARG A 806 16.52 1.49 -13.83
CA ARG A 806 16.52 0.72 -15.09
C ARG A 806 15.41 -0.33 -15.11
N PRO A 807 14.62 -0.43 -16.21
CA PRO A 807 13.55 -1.42 -16.30
C PRO A 807 14.10 -2.84 -16.16
N GLN A 808 13.51 -3.61 -15.25
CA GLN A 808 13.88 -5.00 -14.99
C GLN A 808 12.72 -5.92 -15.38
N THR A 809 13.06 -7.08 -15.94
CA THR A 809 12.07 -8.12 -16.26
C THR A 809 11.50 -8.75 -14.98
N LEU A 810 10.27 -9.24 -15.04
CA LEU A 810 9.63 -9.94 -13.92
C LEU A 810 10.45 -11.17 -13.48
N ALA A 811 11.06 -11.88 -14.43
CA ALA A 811 11.93 -13.01 -14.14
C ALA A 811 13.16 -12.59 -13.31
N PHE A 812 13.82 -11.50 -13.68
CA PHE A 812 14.98 -10.99 -12.97
C PHE A 812 14.63 -10.53 -11.55
N ARG A 813 13.47 -9.86 -11.39
CA ARG A 813 12.96 -9.47 -10.07
C ARG A 813 12.64 -10.68 -9.18
N ALA A 814 11.91 -11.66 -9.71
CA ALA A 814 11.58 -12.88 -8.98
C ALA A 814 12.85 -13.62 -8.55
N TYR A 815 13.83 -13.73 -9.44
CA TYR A 815 15.14 -14.31 -9.13
C TYR A 815 15.87 -13.55 -8.01
N ARG A 816 15.89 -12.21 -8.05
CA ARG A 816 16.56 -11.40 -7.02
C ARG A 816 15.86 -11.50 -5.67
N ILE A 817 14.52 -11.49 -5.63
CA ILE A 817 13.73 -11.70 -4.40
C ILE A 817 14.02 -13.10 -3.83
N ILE A 818 14.03 -14.14 -4.67
CA ILE A 818 14.38 -15.51 -4.24
C ILE A 818 15.82 -15.53 -3.69
N LYS A 819 16.77 -14.87 -4.37
CA LYS A 819 18.16 -14.78 -3.91
C LYS A 819 18.29 -14.08 -2.55
N GLN A 820 17.59 -12.97 -2.34
CA GLN A 820 17.56 -12.25 -1.05
C GLN A 820 16.84 -13.05 0.04
N THR A 821 15.72 -13.70 -0.27
CA THR A 821 14.91 -14.46 0.70
C THR A 821 15.61 -15.73 1.16
N PHE A 822 16.33 -16.41 0.25
CA PHE A 822 16.98 -17.69 0.52
C PHE A 822 18.50 -17.60 0.68
N ALA A 823 19.07 -16.39 0.67
CA ALA A 823 20.51 -16.14 0.85
C ALA A 823 21.42 -17.04 -0.01
N PHE A 824 21.02 -17.33 -1.25
CA PHE A 824 21.85 -18.11 -2.18
C PHE A 824 23.09 -17.28 -2.57
N LYS A 825 24.24 -17.61 -1.96
CA LYS A 825 25.56 -17.29 -2.53
C LYS A 825 25.84 -18.33 -3.62
N LEU A 826 25.90 -17.87 -4.86
CA LEU A 826 26.45 -18.63 -5.97
C LEU A 826 27.95 -18.34 -6.05
#